data_AF-A0A096XHH1-F1
#
_entry.id   AF-A0A096XHH1-F1
#
_cell.length_a   1.000
_cell.length_b   1.000
_cell.length_c   1.000
_cell.angle_alpha   90.00
_cell.angle_beta   90.00
_cell.angle_gamma   90.00
#
_symmetry.space_group_name_H-M   'P 1'
#
loop_
_entity.id
_entity.type
_entity.pdbx_description
1 polymer ?
#
loop_
_entity_poly.entity_id
_entity_poly.type
_entity_poly.pdbx_seq_one_letter_code
_entity_poly.pdbx_strand_id
1 'polypeptide(L)'
;MIDTWFKEDLARILEQHPVAIFIDESGEAEFLLKSLKRDCDVYRTNGELEELEAKYRVEKALQEHPKSEHKYVIYTQLSKEDLTFVREYCETNGCIEIRYLQNYIKDKVHRTLNLNINLPKDELIAAAKVSVGKDRTYWMDLSHKGASEIFDLDKELLPFVHDPENYVTEKYDAQLRETFYRKVNELLGQEYIDKPASTLASEVVSAMLKGLADNDCDKTLLSVYNSWLDSVSYRNSFGSYLTKHKLDSAFINSSAIWQVNPDHPFRQVDEAWLKELGNKLANKSLSKVESAQLVARLKQRHQSKQAQALGIVFWNDIIALLEFDPKDMSYLSSFAECVEFYKKHFCPLDTAIRNLYTEFMQQRDSLEPFQELYKEYVTLFLDKWFQYFSQYREDQTGILQAIIDRDIQIDRPGKNSKIAVIVGDGVAYEIAEQVAIKVKQLSNHSTLTRRHILADCPSETENNMSHIYMANGVVEPVQNKREKYLSAQNSHIDIDYIRLDEVSDQPLSGQVLICTYKDIDDMGDKLNHKALKYFPESIDFFAEKINQLLNIGYGKVYLITDHGFVLTGLLSEADKIVVKPSGQNYIDERFIWTSDKQESLIPQFIEVAKSYKDYNYLYFARSMNPFKTPGTYGFAHGGLAPQELVTPYFCWEQESDVMGELPVTIANKHDLVSVTGELYQLKLRAESGEGNMFTLDRKVMLLFFANKAQVNKSDVITVQSNGQVTKEYTFDGHNEIEVQLVDAMTKQQLDRVLIKKNNDRDLGGLF
;
A
#
# COMPACT_ATOMS: atom_id res chain seq x y z
N MET A 1 -5.88 21.58 34.06
CA MET A 1 -5.21 22.23 35.19
C MET A 1 -6.21 22.99 36.05
N ILE A 2 -7.27 23.61 35.50
CA ILE A 2 -8.32 24.20 36.35
C ILE A 2 -8.94 23.19 37.30
N ASP A 3 -9.12 21.95 36.81
CA ASP A 3 -9.57 20.79 37.56
C ASP A 3 -8.58 20.39 38.65
N THR A 4 -7.27 20.45 38.36
CA THR A 4 -6.21 20.24 39.36
C THR A 4 -6.26 21.29 40.46
N TRP A 5 -6.31 22.59 40.09
CA TRP A 5 -6.39 23.69 41.05
C TRP A 5 -7.63 23.61 41.93
N PHE A 6 -8.76 23.19 41.36
CA PHE A 6 -10.00 22.97 42.07
C PHE A 6 -9.93 21.77 43.02
N LYS A 7 -9.34 20.65 42.58
CA LYS A 7 -9.08 19.49 43.45
C LYS A 7 -8.14 19.82 44.59
N GLU A 8 -7.11 20.62 44.36
CA GLU A 8 -6.19 21.10 45.40
C GLU A 8 -6.87 22.04 46.42
N ASP A 9 -7.82 22.87 45.97
CA ASP A 9 -8.66 23.66 46.88
C ASP A 9 -9.55 22.76 47.73
N LEU A 10 -10.17 21.73 47.12
CA LEU A 10 -11.04 20.78 47.82
C LEU A 10 -10.25 19.91 48.79
N ALA A 11 -9.07 19.44 48.40
CA ALA A 11 -8.21 18.59 49.23
C ALA A 11 -7.85 19.27 50.55
N ARG A 12 -7.61 20.59 50.55
CA ARG A 12 -7.34 21.36 51.78
C ARG A 12 -8.46 21.28 52.81
N ILE A 13 -9.70 21.05 52.39
CA ILE A 13 -10.84 20.83 53.28
C ILE A 13 -11.00 19.33 53.55
N LEU A 14 -11.00 18.52 52.49
CA LEU A 14 -11.35 17.10 52.54
C LEU A 14 -10.27 16.23 53.19
N GLU A 15 -9.03 16.67 53.31
CA GLU A 15 -7.99 15.98 54.10
C GLU A 15 -8.32 16.00 55.60
N GLN A 16 -8.90 17.10 56.09
CA GLN A 16 -9.20 17.30 57.51
C GLN A 16 -10.65 16.95 57.86
N HIS A 17 -11.56 17.08 56.89
CA HIS A 17 -12.99 16.91 57.09
C HIS A 17 -13.61 15.97 56.04
N PRO A 18 -14.70 15.25 56.36
CA PRO A 18 -15.33 14.34 55.39
C PRO A 18 -16.26 15.05 54.39
N VAL A 19 -16.65 16.30 54.66
CA VAL A 19 -17.62 17.06 53.86
C VAL A 19 -17.05 18.42 53.51
N ALA A 20 -17.17 18.84 52.25
CA ALA A 20 -16.85 20.19 51.78
C ALA A 20 -18.05 20.81 51.04
N ILE A 21 -18.24 22.13 51.19
CA ILE A 21 -19.27 22.88 50.45
C ILE A 21 -18.63 23.62 49.28
N PHE A 22 -19.20 23.47 48.09
CA PHE A 22 -18.80 24.21 46.90
C PHE A 22 -19.92 25.17 46.50
N ILE A 23 -19.66 26.46 46.67
CA ILE A 23 -20.55 27.56 46.36
C ILE A 23 -20.14 28.17 45.01
N ASP A 24 -21.04 28.10 44.03
CA ASP A 24 -20.86 28.60 42.66
C ASP A 24 -22.01 29.55 42.32
N GLU A 25 -21.96 30.79 42.82
CA GLU A 25 -23.05 31.77 42.69
C GLU A 25 -23.42 32.05 41.23
N SER A 26 -22.46 32.00 40.30
CA SER A 26 -22.73 32.25 38.88
C SER A 26 -23.19 31.00 38.10
N GLY A 27 -23.04 29.81 38.68
CA GLY A 27 -23.29 28.52 38.00
C GLY A 27 -22.26 28.19 36.90
N GLU A 28 -21.26 29.04 36.67
CA GLU A 28 -20.31 28.89 35.57
C GLU A 28 -19.25 27.81 35.88
N ALA A 29 -19.07 27.45 37.15
CA ALA A 29 -18.06 26.51 37.61
C ALA A 29 -18.59 25.07 37.81
N GLU A 30 -19.87 24.81 37.53
CA GLU A 30 -20.50 23.49 37.67
C GLU A 30 -19.74 22.38 36.92
N PHE A 31 -19.13 22.69 35.76
CA PHE A 31 -18.41 21.70 34.96
C PHE A 31 -17.25 21.02 35.74
N LEU A 32 -16.70 21.68 36.74
CA LEU A 32 -15.63 21.14 37.60
C LEU A 32 -16.10 19.92 38.40
N LEU A 33 -17.40 19.80 38.70
CA LEU A 33 -17.98 18.64 39.38
C LEU A 33 -17.76 17.33 38.60
N LYS A 34 -17.70 17.39 37.26
CA LYS A 34 -17.43 16.20 36.42
C LYS A 34 -16.06 15.60 36.74
N SER A 35 -15.09 16.42 37.17
CA SER A 35 -13.75 15.97 37.54
C SER A 35 -13.72 15.17 38.85
N LEU A 36 -14.76 15.28 39.69
CA LEU A 36 -14.84 14.66 41.02
C LEU A 36 -15.57 13.31 41.05
N LYS A 37 -16.26 12.92 39.98
CA LYS A 37 -17.21 11.78 39.96
C LYS A 37 -16.65 10.41 40.38
N ARG A 38 -15.33 10.25 40.50
CA ARG A 38 -14.67 9.02 40.99
C ARG A 38 -14.11 9.15 42.40
N ASP A 39 -13.99 10.38 42.90
CA ASP A 39 -13.23 10.70 44.11
C ASP A 39 -14.17 11.03 45.30
N CYS A 40 -15.38 11.56 45.02
CA CYS A 40 -16.34 12.00 46.04
C CYS A 40 -17.79 11.79 45.58
N ASP A 41 -18.72 11.64 46.52
CA ASP A 41 -20.15 11.76 46.24
C ASP A 41 -20.58 13.23 46.23
N VAL A 42 -21.25 13.64 45.15
CA VAL A 42 -21.68 15.02 44.93
C VAL A 42 -23.19 15.15 45.10
N TYR A 43 -23.63 15.96 46.06
CA TYR A 43 -25.03 16.35 46.25
C TYR A 43 -25.26 17.76 45.71
N ARG A 44 -26.35 17.99 45.00
CA ARG A 44 -26.74 19.31 44.48
C ARG A 44 -27.89 19.88 45.31
N THR A 45 -27.83 21.17 45.62
CA THR A 45 -28.83 21.85 46.43
C THR A 45 -29.12 23.25 45.87
N ASN A 46 -30.39 23.55 45.64
CA ASN A 46 -30.90 24.82 45.11
C ASN A 46 -31.96 25.44 46.04
N GLY A 47 -32.12 24.95 47.27
CA GLY A 47 -33.06 25.48 48.26
C GLY A 47 -33.10 24.66 49.55
N GLU A 48 -33.82 25.17 50.56
CA GLU A 48 -33.84 24.63 51.93
C GLU A 48 -34.17 23.13 52.01
N LEU A 49 -35.13 22.65 51.20
CA LEU A 49 -35.54 21.24 51.21
C LEU A 49 -34.41 20.33 50.70
N GLU A 50 -33.75 20.74 49.61
CA GLU A 50 -32.65 19.97 49.00
C GLU A 50 -31.40 20.01 49.89
N GLU A 51 -31.15 21.14 50.56
CA GLU A 51 -30.11 21.24 51.59
C GLU A 51 -30.35 20.25 52.74
N LEU A 52 -31.57 20.19 53.26
CA LEU A 52 -31.95 19.27 54.32
C LEU A 52 -31.80 17.82 53.89
N GLU A 53 -32.21 17.50 52.66
CA GLU A 53 -32.07 16.16 52.09
C GLU A 53 -30.59 15.78 51.92
N ALA A 54 -29.77 16.65 51.34
CA ALA A 54 -28.34 16.42 51.16
C ALA A 54 -27.65 16.20 52.51
N LYS A 55 -27.93 17.05 53.50
CA LYS A 55 -27.42 16.91 54.87
C LYS A 55 -27.81 15.57 55.47
N TYR A 56 -29.09 15.21 55.42
CA TYR A 56 -29.58 13.93 55.95
C TYR A 56 -28.87 12.73 55.31
N ARG A 57 -28.70 12.72 53.98
CA ARG A 57 -28.03 11.62 53.27
C ARG A 57 -26.56 11.51 53.65
N VAL A 58 -25.85 12.63 53.73
CA VAL A 58 -24.43 12.68 54.11
C VAL A 58 -24.25 12.19 55.55
N GLU A 59 -25.03 12.71 56.51
CA GLU A 59 -24.94 12.31 57.92
C GLU A 59 -25.29 10.84 58.13
N LYS A 60 -26.33 10.36 57.46
CA LYS A 60 -26.71 8.94 57.49
C LYS A 60 -25.58 8.05 56.98
N ALA A 61 -24.96 8.41 55.85
CA ALA A 61 -23.86 7.63 55.29
C ALA A 61 -22.62 7.63 56.19
N LEU A 62 -22.31 8.76 56.83
CA LEU A 62 -21.23 8.86 57.83
C LEU A 62 -21.51 8.03 59.10
N GLN A 63 -22.78 7.94 59.53
CA GLN A 63 -23.18 7.10 60.66
C GLN A 63 -23.17 5.61 60.35
N GLU A 64 -23.63 5.21 59.15
CA GLU A 64 -23.67 3.81 58.71
C GLU A 64 -22.27 3.25 58.46
N HIS A 65 -21.32 4.11 58.06
CA HIS A 65 -19.95 3.73 57.76
C HIS A 65 -18.90 4.66 58.43
N PRO A 66 -18.76 4.62 59.77
CA PRO A 66 -17.94 5.59 60.52
C PRO A 66 -16.43 5.41 60.33
N LYS A 67 -15.98 4.31 59.71
CA LYS A 67 -14.58 4.06 59.34
C LYS A 67 -14.31 4.32 57.86
N SER A 68 -15.30 4.81 57.12
CA SER A 68 -15.14 5.11 55.70
C SER A 68 -14.30 6.37 55.52
N GLU A 69 -13.27 6.29 54.66
CA GLU A 69 -12.53 7.48 54.21
C GLU A 69 -13.28 8.25 53.10
N HIS A 70 -14.51 7.82 52.78
CA HIS A 70 -15.31 8.38 51.70
C HIS A 70 -15.66 9.85 51.95
N LYS A 71 -15.58 10.65 50.88
CA LYS A 71 -15.70 12.11 50.93
C LYS A 71 -16.95 12.60 50.22
N TYR A 72 -17.53 13.67 50.73
CA TYR A 72 -18.78 14.25 50.23
C TYR A 72 -18.57 15.71 49.85
N VAL A 73 -19.14 16.11 48.71
CA VAL A 73 -19.17 17.50 48.25
C VAL A 73 -20.63 17.91 48.06
N ILE A 74 -21.02 19.04 48.64
CA ILE A 74 -22.34 19.64 48.41
C ILE A 74 -22.17 20.87 47.53
N TYR A 75 -22.77 20.84 46.35
CA TYR A 75 -22.77 21.91 45.36
C TYR A 75 -24.03 22.77 45.48
N THR A 76 -23.85 24.09 45.50
CA THR A 76 -24.95 25.06 45.57
C THR A 76 -24.66 26.31 44.75
N GLN A 77 -25.71 26.93 44.22
CA GLN A 77 -25.67 28.25 43.59
C GLN A 77 -26.14 29.37 44.52
N LEU A 78 -26.56 29.04 45.75
CA LEU A 78 -26.94 30.01 46.77
C LEU A 78 -25.69 30.65 47.39
N SER A 79 -25.77 31.93 47.76
CA SER A 79 -24.68 32.59 48.49
C SER A 79 -24.50 31.97 49.88
N LYS A 80 -23.31 32.10 50.49
CA LYS A 80 -23.06 31.57 51.85
C LYS A 80 -24.06 32.09 52.89
N GLU A 81 -24.55 33.32 52.71
CA GLU A 81 -25.49 33.98 53.61
C GLU A 81 -26.90 33.39 53.52
N ASP A 82 -27.28 32.89 52.34
CA ASP A 82 -28.60 32.33 52.03
C ASP A 82 -28.72 30.83 52.39
N LEU A 83 -27.61 30.16 52.70
CA LEU A 83 -27.61 28.76 53.14
C LEU A 83 -28.24 28.60 54.52
N THR A 84 -28.98 27.51 54.73
CA THR A 84 -29.68 27.22 55.98
C THR A 84 -29.11 26.01 56.68
N PHE A 85 -29.38 24.79 56.18
CA PHE A 85 -29.02 23.54 56.85
C PHE A 85 -27.56 23.16 56.64
N VAL A 86 -27.03 23.36 55.43
CA VAL A 86 -25.64 22.99 55.09
C VAL A 86 -24.64 24.10 55.42
N ARG A 87 -25.11 25.29 55.82
CA ARG A 87 -24.27 26.41 56.28
C ARG A 87 -23.35 26.02 57.44
N GLU A 88 -23.82 25.13 58.31
CA GLU A 88 -23.02 24.58 59.40
C GLU A 88 -21.69 24.02 58.88
N TYR A 89 -21.71 23.21 57.81
CA TYR A 89 -20.49 22.65 57.22
C TYR A 89 -19.56 23.71 56.63
N CYS A 90 -20.08 24.83 56.12
CA CYS A 90 -19.25 25.94 55.68
C CYS A 90 -18.43 26.54 56.84
N GLU A 91 -19.00 26.61 58.05
CA GLU A 91 -18.34 27.19 59.22
C GLU A 91 -17.50 26.17 60.00
N THR A 92 -17.86 24.88 59.99
CA THR A 92 -17.18 23.84 60.78
C THR A 92 -16.12 23.07 59.99
N ASN A 93 -16.31 22.88 58.69
CA ASN A 93 -15.41 22.09 57.84
C ASN A 93 -14.66 22.99 56.85
N GLY A 94 -15.40 23.84 56.16
CA GLY A 94 -14.88 24.76 55.16
C GLY A 94 -15.67 24.72 53.84
N CYS A 95 -15.54 25.79 53.07
CA CYS A 95 -16.18 25.93 51.77
C CYS A 95 -15.23 26.53 50.73
N ILE A 96 -15.47 26.20 49.46
CA ILE A 96 -14.90 26.88 48.31
C ILE A 96 -15.98 27.80 47.74
N GLU A 97 -15.68 29.08 47.66
CA GLU A 97 -16.60 30.09 47.14
C GLU A 97 -16.06 30.65 45.82
N ILE A 98 -16.75 30.34 44.72
CA ILE A 98 -16.49 30.87 43.39
C ILE A 98 -17.69 31.74 43.01
N ARG A 99 -17.62 33.02 43.39
CA ARG A 99 -18.66 34.00 43.04
C ARG A 99 -18.68 34.35 41.55
N TYR A 100 -17.49 34.49 40.97
CA TYR A 100 -17.31 34.70 39.53
C TYR A 100 -16.13 33.85 39.05
N LEU A 101 -16.38 32.93 38.13
CA LEU A 101 -15.36 32.00 37.65
C LEU A 101 -14.15 32.73 37.03
N GLN A 102 -14.39 33.83 36.31
CA GLN A 102 -13.32 34.67 35.73
C GLN A 102 -12.29 35.16 36.76
N ASN A 103 -12.73 35.49 37.99
CA ASN A 103 -11.87 36.00 39.04
C ASN A 103 -11.06 34.84 39.64
N TYR A 104 -11.72 33.70 39.84
CA TYR A 104 -11.06 32.47 40.29
C TYR A 104 -9.93 32.06 39.32
N ILE A 105 -10.19 32.09 38.00
CA ILE A 105 -9.18 31.77 36.98
C ILE A 105 -8.00 32.75 37.06
N LYS A 106 -8.27 34.07 37.06
CA LYS A 106 -7.22 35.11 37.13
C LYS A 106 -6.35 34.94 38.37
N ASP A 107 -6.97 34.72 39.53
CA ASP A 107 -6.27 34.51 40.79
C ASP A 107 -5.41 33.24 40.75
N LYS A 108 -5.92 32.14 40.19
CA LYS A 108 -5.17 30.88 40.08
C LYS A 108 -3.99 30.99 39.13
N VAL A 109 -4.18 31.55 37.94
CA VAL A 109 -3.10 31.78 36.98
C VAL A 109 -2.02 32.67 37.61
N HIS A 110 -2.41 33.75 38.30
CA HIS A 110 -1.46 34.64 38.96
C HIS A 110 -0.69 33.95 40.08
N ARG A 111 -1.38 33.29 41.02
CA ARG A 111 -0.74 32.67 42.20
C ARG A 111 0.12 31.45 41.84
N THR A 112 -0.27 30.67 40.84
CA THR A 112 0.40 29.39 40.53
C THR A 112 1.42 29.49 39.41
N LEU A 113 1.21 30.40 38.44
CA LEU A 113 2.09 30.55 37.27
C LEU A 113 2.83 31.91 37.24
N ASN A 114 2.51 32.83 38.15
CA ASN A 114 3.05 34.19 38.18
C ASN A 114 2.82 34.95 36.85
N LEU A 115 1.65 34.73 36.24
CA LEU A 115 1.23 35.35 34.99
C LEU A 115 -0.07 36.13 35.17
N ASN A 116 -0.28 37.15 34.33
CA ASN A 116 -1.54 37.87 34.25
C ASN A 116 -2.23 37.53 32.93
N ILE A 117 -3.49 37.12 32.99
CA ILE A 117 -4.30 36.79 31.81
C ILE A 117 -5.36 37.88 31.58
N ASN A 118 -5.37 38.45 30.38
CA ASN A 118 -6.26 39.53 30.01
C ASN A 118 -7.14 39.13 28.82
N LEU A 119 -8.08 38.22 29.08
CA LEU A 119 -9.11 37.81 28.12
C LEU A 119 -10.49 38.31 28.57
N PRO A 120 -11.43 38.56 27.64
CA PRO A 120 -12.84 38.78 27.93
C PRO A 120 -13.46 37.66 28.79
N LYS A 121 -14.55 37.96 29.47
CA LYS A 121 -15.25 37.02 30.37
C LYS A 121 -15.53 35.66 29.69
N ASP A 122 -16.16 35.68 28.52
CA ASP A 122 -16.59 34.45 27.84
C ASP A 122 -15.40 33.60 27.37
N GLU A 123 -14.32 34.23 26.92
CA GLU A 123 -13.09 33.55 26.54
C GLU A 123 -12.37 32.93 27.74
N LEU A 124 -12.39 33.57 28.92
CA LEU A 124 -11.84 32.98 30.15
C LEU A 124 -12.63 31.74 30.57
N ILE A 125 -13.96 31.79 30.50
CA ILE A 125 -14.81 30.65 30.83
C ILE A 125 -14.58 29.50 29.84
N ALA A 126 -14.49 29.81 28.54
CA ALA A 126 -14.18 28.81 27.51
C ALA A 126 -12.80 28.19 27.72
N ALA A 127 -11.77 29.01 27.97
CA ALA A 127 -10.42 28.55 28.29
C ALA A 127 -10.40 27.62 29.51
N ALA A 128 -11.13 27.98 30.57
CA ALA A 128 -11.21 27.13 31.76
C ALA A 128 -11.81 25.77 31.44
N LYS A 129 -12.94 25.73 30.73
CA LYS A 129 -13.59 24.48 30.32
C LYS A 129 -12.68 23.62 29.42
N VAL A 130 -11.96 24.20 28.46
CA VAL A 130 -10.99 23.49 27.60
C VAL A 130 -9.77 23.00 28.39
N SER A 131 -9.39 23.70 29.45
CA SER A 131 -8.20 23.37 30.25
C SER A 131 -8.35 22.12 31.14
N VAL A 132 -9.54 21.52 31.23
CA VAL A 132 -9.76 20.31 32.04
C VAL A 132 -8.87 19.17 31.51
N GLY A 133 -8.07 18.56 32.40
CA GLY A 133 -7.09 17.53 32.03
C GLY A 133 -5.84 18.04 31.30
N LYS A 134 -5.75 19.35 30.98
CA LYS A 134 -4.52 19.97 30.45
C LYS A 134 -3.51 20.26 31.56
N ASP A 135 -2.25 20.45 31.22
CA ASP A 135 -1.20 20.79 32.18
C ASP A 135 -0.97 22.31 32.26
N ARG A 136 0.11 22.71 32.94
CA ARG A 136 0.51 24.12 33.06
C ARG A 136 0.86 24.77 31.71
N THR A 137 1.30 23.97 30.74
CA THR A 137 1.80 24.47 29.45
C THR A 137 0.67 25.18 28.70
N TYR A 138 -0.55 24.64 28.74
CA TYR A 138 -1.74 25.26 28.17
C TYR A 138 -1.98 26.69 28.67
N TRP A 139 -1.95 26.91 29.99
CA TRP A 139 -2.21 28.23 30.57
C TRP A 139 -1.07 29.22 30.33
N MET A 140 0.17 28.72 30.25
CA MET A 140 1.34 29.53 29.86
C MET A 140 1.19 30.01 28.41
N ASP A 141 0.85 29.10 27.49
CA ASP A 141 0.66 29.41 26.07
C ASP A 141 -0.52 30.36 25.86
N LEU A 142 -1.66 30.10 26.50
CA LEU A 142 -2.83 30.97 26.46
C LEU A 142 -2.53 32.38 26.97
N SER A 143 -1.70 32.52 28.01
CA SER A 143 -1.32 33.84 28.54
C SER A 143 -0.35 34.59 27.61
N HIS A 144 0.49 33.89 26.84
CA HIS A 144 1.44 34.51 25.91
C HIS A 144 0.84 34.80 24.53
N LYS A 145 0.01 33.90 24.01
CA LYS A 145 -0.50 33.92 22.62
C LYS A 145 -1.96 34.36 22.53
N GLY A 146 -2.68 34.41 23.66
CA GLY A 146 -4.06 34.91 23.74
C GLY A 146 -5.11 33.90 23.27
N ALA A 147 -6.29 34.41 22.90
CA ALA A 147 -7.50 33.62 22.64
C ALA A 147 -7.39 32.54 21.55
N SER A 148 -6.38 32.61 20.67
CA SER A 148 -6.12 31.61 19.64
C SER A 148 -5.75 30.24 20.21
N GLU A 149 -5.24 30.16 21.45
CA GLU A 149 -4.90 28.89 22.09
C GLU A 149 -6.11 28.23 22.78
N ILE A 150 -7.29 28.89 22.79
CA ILE A 150 -8.51 28.31 23.36
C ILE A 150 -8.95 27.12 22.50
N PHE A 151 -8.93 27.29 21.17
CA PHE A 151 -9.25 26.25 20.21
C PHE A 151 -8.10 26.11 19.23
N ASP A 152 -7.45 24.95 19.25
CA ASP A 152 -6.44 24.60 18.27
C ASP A 152 -7.15 24.18 16.98
N LEU A 153 -7.46 25.14 16.11
CA LEU A 153 -8.26 24.90 14.90
C LEU A 153 -7.61 23.89 13.95
N ASP A 154 -6.28 23.78 13.92
CA ASP A 154 -5.58 22.74 13.15
C ASP A 154 -5.99 21.32 13.61
N LYS A 155 -6.20 21.14 14.93
CA LYS A 155 -6.60 19.84 15.51
C LYS A 155 -8.10 19.64 15.59
N GLU A 156 -8.86 20.72 15.73
CA GLU A 156 -10.28 20.67 16.03
C GLU A 156 -11.18 20.71 14.80
N LEU A 157 -10.75 21.38 13.72
CA LEU A 157 -11.56 21.46 12.51
C LEU A 157 -11.71 20.09 11.86
N LEU A 158 -10.67 19.24 11.86
CA LEU A 158 -10.74 17.94 11.19
C LEU A 158 -11.81 16.99 11.80
N PRO A 159 -11.84 16.73 13.12
CA PRO A 159 -12.93 15.98 13.73
C PRO A 159 -14.29 16.65 13.55
N PHE A 160 -14.34 17.99 13.58
CA PHE A 160 -15.57 18.74 13.37
C PHE A 160 -16.14 18.57 11.95
N VAL A 161 -15.34 18.70 10.90
CA VAL A 161 -15.82 18.51 9.51
C VAL A 161 -16.07 17.03 9.17
N HIS A 162 -15.49 16.10 9.94
CA HIS A 162 -15.77 14.69 9.78
C HIS A 162 -17.17 14.31 10.29
N ASP A 163 -17.54 14.76 11.49
CA ASP A 163 -18.84 14.49 12.09
C ASP A 163 -19.33 15.69 12.93
N PRO A 164 -19.89 16.72 12.28
CA PRO A 164 -20.12 18.01 12.92
C PRO A 164 -21.16 17.96 14.05
N GLU A 165 -22.21 17.15 13.89
CA GLU A 165 -23.30 17.09 14.88
C GLU A 165 -22.85 16.34 16.14
N ASN A 166 -22.20 15.18 15.99
CA ASN A 166 -21.72 14.42 17.13
C ASN A 166 -20.55 15.13 17.84
N TYR A 167 -19.59 15.66 17.08
CA TYR A 167 -18.44 16.37 17.65
C TYR A 167 -18.86 17.48 18.60
N VAL A 168 -19.80 18.31 18.15
CA VAL A 168 -20.26 19.46 18.92
C VAL A 168 -21.11 19.03 20.12
N THR A 169 -21.94 17.99 19.98
CA THR A 169 -22.83 17.51 21.06
C THR A 169 -22.06 16.79 22.18
N GLU A 170 -21.05 16.01 21.83
CA GLU A 170 -20.26 15.26 22.81
C GLU A 170 -19.22 16.12 23.51
N LYS A 171 -18.60 17.06 22.76
CA LYS A 171 -17.43 17.80 23.24
C LYS A 171 -17.81 19.12 23.91
N TYR A 172 -18.84 19.82 23.43
CA TYR A 172 -19.11 21.21 23.82
C TYR A 172 -20.49 21.40 24.46
N ASP A 173 -20.51 22.20 25.53
CA ASP A 173 -21.76 22.80 26.00
C ASP A 173 -22.17 23.99 25.11
N ALA A 174 -23.39 24.50 25.30
CA ALA A 174 -23.96 25.52 24.44
C ALA A 174 -23.08 26.79 24.32
N GLN A 175 -22.45 27.22 25.41
CA GLN A 175 -21.61 28.42 25.44
C GLN A 175 -20.27 28.17 24.72
N LEU A 176 -19.65 27.01 24.98
CA LEU A 176 -18.38 26.67 24.34
C LEU A 176 -18.53 26.46 22.83
N ARG A 177 -19.66 25.87 22.41
CA ARG A 177 -20.05 25.73 21.01
C ARG A 177 -20.18 27.08 20.32
N GLU A 178 -20.85 28.05 20.94
CA GLU A 178 -20.97 29.40 20.38
C GLU A 178 -19.60 30.05 20.17
N THR A 179 -18.70 29.92 21.16
CA THR A 179 -17.35 30.51 21.07
C THR A 179 -16.53 29.81 19.98
N PHE A 180 -16.61 28.49 19.88
CA PHE A 180 -15.99 27.73 18.79
C PHE A 180 -16.52 28.20 17.42
N TYR A 181 -17.83 28.34 17.26
CA TYR A 181 -18.43 28.80 16.01
C TYR A 181 -17.99 30.22 15.65
N ARG A 182 -17.89 31.13 16.60
CA ARG A 182 -17.35 32.48 16.36
C ARG A 182 -15.92 32.42 15.82
N LYS A 183 -15.06 31.60 16.41
CA LYS A 183 -13.68 31.41 15.94
C LYS A 183 -13.61 30.81 14.54
N VAL A 184 -14.49 29.86 14.22
CA VAL A 184 -14.60 29.33 12.86
C VAL A 184 -15.07 30.42 11.88
N ASN A 185 -16.07 31.23 12.23
CA ASN A 185 -16.52 32.33 11.36
C ASN A 185 -15.44 33.42 11.20
N GLU A 186 -14.66 33.73 12.24
CA GLU A 186 -13.48 34.61 12.17
C GLU A 186 -12.46 34.08 11.15
N LEU A 187 -12.15 32.77 11.17
CA LEU A 187 -11.27 32.13 10.20
C LEU A 187 -11.81 32.26 8.76
N LEU A 188 -13.13 32.18 8.59
CA LEU A 188 -13.79 32.32 7.29
C LEU A 188 -13.96 33.78 6.85
N GLY A 189 -13.63 34.76 7.69
CA GLY A 189 -13.87 36.18 7.44
C GLY A 189 -15.36 36.54 7.39
N GLN A 190 -16.20 35.82 8.12
CA GLN A 190 -17.66 35.96 8.14
C GLN A 190 -18.16 36.49 9.49
N GLU A 191 -19.30 37.19 9.48
CA GLU A 191 -20.00 37.53 10.71
C GLU A 191 -20.64 36.28 11.32
N TYR A 192 -20.61 36.19 12.66
CA TYR A 192 -21.23 35.07 13.37
C TYR A 192 -22.75 35.11 13.22
N ILE A 193 -23.30 34.01 12.72
CA ILE A 193 -24.73 33.72 12.67
C ILE A 193 -24.92 32.32 13.25
N ASP A 194 -25.87 32.18 14.16
CA ASP A 194 -26.23 30.88 14.72
C ASP A 194 -26.82 29.98 13.62
N LYS A 195 -26.14 28.87 13.34
CA LYS A 195 -26.45 27.97 12.23
C LYS A 195 -26.13 26.51 12.62
N PRO A 196 -26.77 25.51 11.99
CA PRO A 196 -26.47 24.10 12.26
C PRO A 196 -24.98 23.76 12.06
N ALA A 197 -24.49 22.80 12.84
CA ALA A 197 -23.07 22.38 12.80
C ALA A 197 -22.69 21.90 11.39
N SER A 198 -23.57 21.12 10.77
CA SER A 198 -23.40 20.65 9.39
C SER A 198 -23.28 21.78 8.36
N THR A 199 -23.99 22.89 8.57
CA THR A 199 -23.96 24.06 7.66
C THR A 199 -22.62 24.77 7.78
N LEU A 200 -22.18 25.06 9.00
CA LEU A 200 -20.88 25.70 9.25
C LEU A 200 -19.73 24.82 8.74
N ALA A 201 -19.77 23.50 8.98
CA ALA A 201 -18.79 22.58 8.42
C ALA A 201 -18.76 22.61 6.88
N SER A 202 -19.93 22.68 6.24
CA SER A 202 -20.00 22.81 4.78
C SER A 202 -19.40 24.12 4.26
N GLU A 203 -19.57 25.22 4.99
CA GLU A 203 -18.93 26.51 4.65
C GLU A 203 -17.41 26.47 4.82
N VAL A 204 -16.91 25.83 5.89
CA VAL A 204 -15.47 25.59 6.10
C VAL A 204 -14.88 24.83 4.93
N VAL A 205 -15.49 23.71 4.54
CA VAL A 205 -15.00 22.91 3.41
C VAL A 205 -15.15 23.67 2.09
N SER A 206 -16.21 24.46 1.92
CA SER A 206 -16.38 25.29 0.71
C SER A 206 -15.29 26.36 0.59
N ALA A 207 -14.92 27.03 1.69
CA ALA A 207 -13.83 27.99 1.72
C ALA A 207 -12.47 27.33 1.44
N MET A 208 -12.22 26.16 2.04
CA MET A 208 -11.03 25.34 1.80
C MET A 208 -10.90 24.95 0.33
N LEU A 209 -11.95 24.36 -0.26
CA LEU A 209 -11.98 23.95 -1.67
C LEU A 209 -11.83 25.14 -2.62
N LYS A 210 -12.50 26.26 -2.32
CA LYS A 210 -12.35 27.49 -3.09
C LYS A 210 -10.92 28.01 -3.03
N GLY A 211 -10.31 28.08 -1.84
CA GLY A 211 -8.92 28.49 -1.68
C GLY A 211 -7.94 27.60 -2.45
N LEU A 212 -8.20 26.29 -2.54
CA LEU A 212 -7.42 25.35 -3.36
C LEU A 212 -7.61 25.62 -4.87
N ALA A 213 -8.82 25.95 -5.32
CA ALA A 213 -9.09 26.31 -6.72
C ALA A 213 -8.44 27.64 -7.12
N ASP A 214 -8.52 28.64 -6.24
CA ASP A 214 -7.96 29.99 -6.45
C ASP A 214 -6.45 30.06 -6.17
N ASN A 215 -5.86 28.98 -5.61
CA ASN A 215 -4.48 28.90 -5.14
C ASN A 215 -4.12 29.96 -4.08
N ASP A 216 -5.08 30.27 -3.22
CA ASP A 216 -5.00 31.22 -2.11
C ASP A 216 -5.73 30.64 -0.88
N CYS A 217 -5.35 29.41 -0.52
CA CYS A 217 -5.95 28.70 0.61
C CYS A 217 -5.33 29.17 1.93
N ASP A 218 -6.16 29.44 2.94
CA ASP A 218 -5.70 29.72 4.29
C ASP A 218 -4.82 28.57 4.82
N LYS A 219 -3.77 28.92 5.58
CA LYS A 219 -2.78 27.94 6.06
C LYS A 219 -3.39 26.88 6.97
N THR A 220 -4.33 27.27 7.82
CA THR A 220 -5.05 26.37 8.74
C THR A 220 -5.93 25.42 7.94
N LEU A 221 -6.69 25.95 6.97
CA LEU A 221 -7.55 25.13 6.11
C LEU A 221 -6.73 24.15 5.25
N LEU A 222 -5.59 24.58 4.72
CA LEU A 222 -4.68 23.72 3.98
C LEU A 222 -4.07 22.63 4.86
N SER A 223 -3.67 22.96 6.08
CA SER A 223 -3.17 22.02 7.10
C SER A 223 -4.20 20.95 7.43
N VAL A 224 -5.46 21.37 7.66
CA VAL A 224 -6.60 20.48 7.92
C VAL A 224 -6.88 19.59 6.71
N TYR A 225 -6.89 20.14 5.49
CA TYR A 225 -7.08 19.38 4.24
C TYR A 225 -6.02 18.27 4.08
N ASN A 226 -4.75 18.62 4.24
CA ASN A 226 -3.65 17.69 4.10
C ASN A 226 -3.76 16.56 5.14
N SER A 227 -4.02 16.92 6.40
CA SER A 227 -4.23 15.96 7.49
C SER A 227 -5.47 15.08 7.27
N TRP A 228 -6.50 15.60 6.61
CA TRP A 228 -7.72 14.85 6.29
C TRP A 228 -7.43 13.72 5.30
N LEU A 229 -6.71 14.02 4.22
CA LEU A 229 -6.37 13.03 3.19
C LEU A 229 -5.28 12.05 3.63
N ASP A 230 -4.43 12.44 4.58
CA ASP A 230 -3.42 11.56 5.19
C ASP A 230 -4.02 10.63 6.27
N SER A 231 -5.23 10.91 6.78
CA SER A 231 -5.85 10.14 7.86
C SER A 231 -6.74 8.99 7.38
N VAL A 232 -6.40 7.77 7.75
CA VAL A 232 -7.24 6.58 7.50
C VAL A 232 -8.62 6.70 8.16
N SER A 233 -8.69 7.28 9.37
CA SER A 233 -9.94 7.38 10.13
C SER A 233 -10.89 8.45 9.59
N TYR A 234 -10.37 9.56 9.06
CA TYR A 234 -11.20 10.70 8.67
C TYR A 234 -11.46 10.80 7.17
N ARG A 235 -10.57 10.26 6.32
CA ARG A 235 -10.60 10.46 4.87
C ARG A 235 -11.90 10.04 4.20
N ASN A 236 -12.61 9.05 4.74
CA ASN A 236 -13.87 8.55 4.18
C ASN A 236 -14.97 9.64 4.09
N SER A 237 -14.99 10.62 4.98
CA SER A 237 -16.02 11.68 4.99
C SER A 237 -15.77 12.74 3.91
N PHE A 238 -14.52 12.93 3.46
CA PHE A 238 -14.13 13.97 2.50
C PHE A 238 -14.88 13.86 1.17
N GLY A 239 -15.00 12.64 0.62
CA GLY A 239 -15.62 12.42 -0.70
C GLY A 239 -17.07 12.93 -0.78
N SER A 240 -17.80 12.90 0.33
CA SER A 240 -19.18 13.40 0.40
C SER A 240 -19.29 14.91 0.23
N TYR A 241 -18.29 15.66 0.70
CA TYR A 241 -18.20 17.11 0.50
C TYR A 241 -17.74 17.43 -0.92
N LEU A 242 -16.70 16.75 -1.40
CA LEU A 242 -16.15 16.97 -2.72
C LEU A 242 -17.20 16.77 -3.82
N THR A 243 -18.03 15.72 -3.70
CA THR A 243 -19.10 15.42 -4.68
C THR A 243 -20.16 16.53 -4.77
N LYS A 244 -20.40 17.25 -3.68
CA LYS A 244 -21.37 18.37 -3.63
C LYS A 244 -20.79 19.66 -4.19
N HIS A 245 -19.46 19.80 -4.17
CA HIS A 245 -18.78 20.99 -4.67
C HIS A 245 -18.76 20.99 -6.20
N LYS A 246 -19.20 22.09 -6.81
CA LYS A 246 -19.19 22.27 -8.26
C LYS A 246 -18.29 23.42 -8.64
N LEU A 247 -17.31 23.14 -9.49
CA LEU A 247 -16.51 24.16 -10.13
C LEU A 247 -17.32 24.84 -11.24
N ASP A 248 -17.11 26.14 -11.41
CA ASP A 248 -17.76 26.91 -12.49
C ASP A 248 -17.25 26.41 -13.86
N SER A 249 -18.18 26.17 -14.79
CA SER A 249 -17.82 25.80 -16.16
C SER A 249 -17.01 26.89 -16.86
N ALA A 250 -17.22 28.17 -16.53
CA ALA A 250 -16.40 29.26 -17.06
C ALA A 250 -14.94 29.14 -16.58
N PHE A 251 -14.74 28.76 -15.31
CA PHE A 251 -13.41 28.52 -14.74
C PHE A 251 -12.71 27.33 -15.41
N ILE A 252 -13.39 26.18 -15.54
CA ILE A 252 -12.85 24.96 -16.15
C ILE A 252 -12.39 25.18 -17.60
N ASN A 253 -13.06 26.06 -18.35
CA ASN A 253 -12.73 26.37 -19.74
C ASN A 253 -11.81 27.59 -19.91
N SER A 254 -11.29 28.17 -18.81
CA SER A 254 -10.42 29.35 -18.85
C SER A 254 -8.95 28.97 -18.68
N SER A 255 -8.02 29.86 -19.06
CA SER A 255 -6.58 29.66 -18.80
C SER A 255 -6.21 29.68 -17.31
N ALA A 256 -7.09 30.18 -16.44
CA ALA A 256 -6.87 30.21 -14.98
C ALA A 256 -6.85 28.79 -14.37
N ILE A 257 -7.38 27.79 -15.07
CA ILE A 257 -7.34 26.39 -14.68
C ILE A 257 -5.91 25.91 -14.37
N TRP A 258 -4.87 26.44 -15.02
CA TRP A 258 -3.48 26.06 -14.76
C TRP A 258 -2.89 26.67 -13.49
N GLN A 259 -3.56 27.66 -12.88
CA GLN A 259 -3.10 28.38 -11.70
C GLN A 259 -3.58 27.76 -10.38
N VAL A 260 -4.41 26.70 -10.41
CA VAL A 260 -4.90 26.01 -9.20
C VAL A 260 -3.78 25.53 -8.29
N ASN A 261 -4.05 25.33 -7.01
CA ASN A 261 -3.06 24.71 -6.13
C ASN A 261 -2.75 23.27 -6.61
N PRO A 262 -1.48 22.83 -6.77
CA PRO A 262 -1.14 21.46 -7.18
C PRO A 262 -1.74 20.35 -6.32
N ASP A 263 -2.10 20.63 -5.07
CA ASP A 263 -2.70 19.68 -4.14
C ASP A 263 -4.23 19.58 -4.27
N HIS A 264 -4.82 20.26 -5.26
CA HIS A 264 -6.27 20.30 -5.44
C HIS A 264 -6.92 18.90 -5.54
N PRO A 265 -8.15 18.73 -5.05
CA PRO A 265 -8.86 17.44 -5.11
C PRO A 265 -9.66 17.22 -6.40
N PHE A 266 -9.67 18.21 -7.30
CA PHE A 266 -10.60 18.25 -8.44
C PHE A 266 -10.13 17.45 -9.66
N ARG A 267 -10.57 16.19 -9.79
CA ARG A 267 -10.30 15.37 -10.99
C ARG A 267 -10.76 16.05 -12.31
N GLN A 268 -11.84 16.84 -12.27
CA GLN A 268 -12.30 17.60 -13.44
C GLN A 268 -11.27 18.62 -13.94
N VAL A 269 -10.46 19.18 -13.05
CA VAL A 269 -9.35 20.07 -13.44
C VAL A 269 -8.26 19.27 -14.14
N ASP A 270 -7.92 18.09 -13.61
CA ASP A 270 -6.92 17.22 -14.23
C ASP A 270 -7.38 16.75 -15.64
N GLU A 271 -8.65 16.40 -15.81
CA GLU A 271 -9.22 16.01 -17.11
C GLU A 271 -9.25 17.18 -18.10
N ALA A 272 -9.51 18.40 -17.64
CA ALA A 272 -9.48 19.58 -18.49
C ALA A 272 -8.04 19.99 -18.87
N TRP A 273 -7.06 19.84 -17.97
CA TRP A 273 -5.63 19.94 -18.31
C TRP A 273 -5.24 18.93 -19.39
N LEU A 274 -5.66 17.68 -19.24
CA LEU A 274 -5.39 16.60 -20.17
C LEU A 274 -5.96 16.92 -21.57
N LYS A 275 -7.20 17.40 -21.62
CA LYS A 275 -7.87 17.80 -22.87
C LYS A 275 -7.19 18.99 -23.55
N GLU A 276 -6.83 20.04 -22.81
CA GLU A 276 -6.12 21.19 -23.40
C GLU A 276 -4.76 20.77 -23.95
N LEU A 277 -4.00 19.99 -23.17
CA LEU A 277 -2.71 19.46 -23.60
C LEU A 277 -2.85 18.57 -24.84
N GLY A 278 -3.81 17.66 -24.84
CA GLY A 278 -4.11 16.80 -26.00
C GLY A 278 -4.44 17.60 -27.25
N ASN A 279 -5.26 18.65 -27.13
CA ASN A 279 -5.56 19.56 -28.24
C ASN A 279 -4.30 20.28 -28.77
N LYS A 280 -3.37 20.69 -27.91
CA LYS A 280 -2.10 21.31 -28.34
C LYS A 280 -1.20 20.32 -29.06
N LEU A 281 -1.16 19.06 -28.60
CA LEU A 281 -0.42 17.98 -29.27
C LEU A 281 -0.99 17.68 -30.65
N ALA A 282 -2.31 17.46 -30.75
CA ALA A 282 -3.00 17.16 -32.01
C ALA A 282 -2.80 18.26 -33.07
N ASN A 283 -2.78 19.53 -32.64
CA ASN A 283 -2.56 20.68 -33.54
C ASN A 283 -1.08 21.02 -33.77
N LYS A 284 -0.14 20.25 -33.20
CA LYS A 284 1.32 20.50 -33.25
C LYS A 284 1.68 21.94 -32.87
N SER A 285 0.94 22.53 -31.94
CA SER A 285 1.07 23.94 -31.53
C SER A 285 1.89 24.12 -30.24
N LEU A 286 2.31 23.03 -29.60
CA LEU A 286 3.07 23.07 -28.36
C LEU A 286 4.54 23.42 -28.62
N SER A 287 4.99 24.61 -28.21
CA SER A 287 6.40 24.98 -28.31
C SER A 287 7.25 24.26 -27.26
N LYS A 288 8.58 24.19 -27.48
CA LYS A 288 9.51 23.57 -26.51
C LYS A 288 9.51 24.25 -25.15
N VAL A 289 9.41 25.58 -25.14
CA VAL A 289 9.43 26.38 -23.90
C VAL A 289 8.15 26.12 -23.09
N GLU A 290 6.99 26.13 -23.76
CA GLU A 290 5.71 25.82 -23.13
C GLU A 290 5.66 24.37 -22.64
N SER A 291 6.18 23.42 -23.42
CA SER A 291 6.28 22.02 -23.02
C SER A 291 7.07 21.86 -21.71
N ALA A 292 8.24 22.50 -21.60
CA ALA A 292 9.04 22.45 -20.38
C ALA A 292 8.31 23.04 -19.16
N GLN A 293 7.57 24.15 -19.33
CA GLN A 293 6.77 24.76 -18.26
C GLN A 293 5.61 23.86 -17.83
N LEU A 294 4.89 23.25 -18.77
CA LEU A 294 3.81 22.31 -18.49
C LEU A 294 4.33 21.07 -17.78
N VAL A 295 5.43 20.47 -18.26
CA VAL A 295 6.03 19.30 -17.61
C VAL A 295 6.45 19.61 -16.18
N ALA A 296 7.04 20.78 -15.92
CA ALA A 296 7.37 21.19 -14.55
C ALA A 296 6.12 21.28 -13.66
N ARG A 297 5.01 21.79 -14.20
CA ARG A 297 3.71 21.85 -13.50
C ARG A 297 3.12 20.47 -13.24
N LEU A 298 3.14 19.58 -14.22
CA LEU A 298 2.68 18.20 -14.08
C LEU A 298 3.52 17.42 -13.07
N LYS A 299 4.84 17.67 -13.00
CA LYS A 299 5.71 17.08 -11.98
C LYS A 299 5.32 17.51 -10.56
N GLN A 300 5.00 18.79 -10.34
CA GLN A 300 4.45 19.25 -9.06
C GLN A 300 3.15 18.52 -8.71
N ARG A 301 2.24 18.39 -9.68
CA ARG A 301 0.97 17.68 -9.49
C ARG A 301 1.19 16.20 -9.16
N HIS A 302 2.07 15.51 -9.88
CA HIS A 302 2.40 14.10 -9.63
C HIS A 302 3.04 13.88 -8.25
N GLN A 303 3.85 14.82 -7.77
CA GLN A 303 4.49 14.75 -6.45
C GLN A 303 3.53 15.06 -5.28
N SER A 304 2.33 15.57 -5.56
CA SER A 304 1.33 15.85 -4.52
C SER A 304 0.84 14.56 -3.87
N LYS A 305 1.02 14.46 -2.55
CA LYS A 305 0.52 13.34 -1.75
C LYS A 305 -1.00 13.30 -1.76
N GLN A 306 -1.65 14.46 -1.81
CA GLN A 306 -3.10 14.61 -1.83
C GLN A 306 -3.68 14.10 -3.15
N ALA A 307 -3.02 14.39 -4.29
CA ALA A 307 -3.38 13.83 -5.60
C ALA A 307 -3.29 12.30 -5.60
N GLN A 308 -2.16 11.77 -5.10
CA GLN A 308 -1.91 10.33 -5.00
C GLN A 308 -2.92 9.64 -4.09
N ALA A 309 -3.23 10.25 -2.94
CA ALA A 309 -4.28 9.78 -2.04
C ALA A 309 -5.59 9.64 -2.83
N LEU A 310 -5.99 10.62 -3.61
CA LEU A 310 -7.22 10.57 -4.41
C LEU A 310 -7.16 9.66 -5.66
N GLY A 311 -6.08 8.91 -5.86
CA GLY A 311 -5.91 7.99 -6.98
C GLY A 311 -5.52 8.66 -8.30
N ILE A 312 -5.09 9.93 -8.26
CA ILE A 312 -4.69 10.69 -9.45
C ILE A 312 -3.19 10.45 -9.68
N VAL A 313 -2.89 9.37 -10.39
CA VAL A 313 -1.50 8.89 -10.60
C VAL A 313 -1.03 8.93 -12.06
N PHE A 314 -1.97 9.04 -13.01
CA PHE A 314 -1.70 8.97 -14.46
C PHE A 314 -0.80 10.08 -15.02
N TRP A 315 -0.55 11.15 -14.26
CA TRP A 315 0.32 12.24 -14.71
C TRP A 315 1.76 11.80 -14.96
N ASN A 316 2.26 10.81 -14.23
CA ASN A 316 3.59 10.27 -14.47
C ASN A 316 3.71 9.66 -15.87
N ASP A 317 2.66 8.99 -16.33
CA ASP A 317 2.61 8.36 -17.66
C ASP A 317 2.59 9.43 -18.77
N ILE A 318 1.83 10.52 -18.57
CA ILE A 318 1.83 11.67 -19.49
C ILE A 318 3.21 12.34 -19.53
N ILE A 319 3.85 12.53 -18.38
CA ILE A 319 5.20 13.11 -18.31
C ILE A 319 6.20 12.24 -19.06
N ALA A 320 6.14 10.91 -18.91
CA ALA A 320 7.02 9.98 -19.60
C ALA A 320 6.92 10.12 -21.14
N LEU A 321 5.70 10.26 -21.68
CA LEU A 321 5.49 10.51 -23.11
C LEU A 321 6.03 11.88 -23.55
N LEU A 322 5.81 12.94 -22.77
CA LEU A 322 6.23 14.30 -23.15
C LEU A 322 7.74 14.54 -23.06
N GLU A 323 8.42 13.89 -22.12
CA GLU A 323 9.87 14.08 -21.91
C GLU A 323 10.73 13.24 -22.87
N PHE A 324 10.13 12.30 -23.59
CA PHE A 324 10.85 11.46 -24.53
C PHE A 324 11.38 12.27 -25.73
N ASP A 325 12.70 12.25 -25.94
CA ASP A 325 13.34 12.87 -27.12
C ASP A 325 13.63 11.81 -28.19
N PRO A 326 12.91 11.80 -29.33
CA PRO A 326 13.13 10.83 -30.39
C PRO A 326 14.47 10.99 -31.11
N LYS A 327 15.22 12.08 -30.88
CA LYS A 327 16.53 12.31 -31.53
C LYS A 327 17.58 11.28 -31.15
N ASP A 328 17.48 10.67 -29.97
CA ASP A 328 18.43 9.67 -29.51
C ASP A 328 18.44 8.42 -30.40
N MET A 329 17.34 8.16 -31.15
CA MET A 329 17.27 7.06 -32.11
C MET A 329 18.17 7.26 -33.33
N SER A 330 18.63 8.49 -33.60
CA SER A 330 19.50 8.77 -34.76
C SER A 330 20.86 8.09 -34.67
N TYR A 331 21.30 7.75 -33.46
CA TYR A 331 22.58 7.10 -33.19
C TYR A 331 22.55 5.57 -33.33
N LEU A 332 21.36 4.96 -33.48
CA LEU A 332 21.22 3.51 -33.57
C LEU A 332 21.79 2.97 -34.89
N SER A 333 22.75 2.06 -34.78
CA SER A 333 23.58 1.52 -35.86
C SER A 333 23.57 0.00 -35.97
N SER A 334 22.98 -0.71 -35.00
CA SER A 334 22.88 -2.17 -35.00
C SER A 334 21.61 -2.66 -34.29
N PHE A 335 21.25 -3.93 -34.51
CA PHE A 335 20.10 -4.55 -33.86
C PHE A 335 20.27 -4.65 -32.33
N ALA A 336 21.47 -4.98 -31.86
CA ALA A 336 21.77 -5.05 -30.43
C ALA A 336 21.59 -3.68 -29.74
N GLU A 337 22.01 -2.59 -30.39
CA GLU A 337 21.75 -1.23 -29.89
C GLU A 337 20.25 -0.92 -29.85
N CYS A 338 19.47 -1.37 -30.84
CA CYS A 338 18.01 -1.22 -30.79
C CYS A 338 17.40 -1.99 -29.60
N VAL A 339 17.86 -3.20 -29.28
CA VAL A 339 17.38 -3.96 -28.12
C VAL A 339 17.68 -3.23 -26.81
N GLU A 340 18.91 -2.76 -26.63
CA GLU A 340 19.27 -1.99 -25.43
C GLU A 340 18.49 -0.67 -25.34
N PHE A 341 18.28 0.00 -26.48
CA PHE A 341 17.46 1.21 -26.55
C PHE A 341 16.00 0.92 -26.16
N TYR A 342 15.42 -0.17 -26.65
CA TYR A 342 14.06 -0.58 -26.32
C TYR A 342 13.89 -0.76 -24.80
N LYS A 343 14.72 -1.60 -24.18
CA LYS A 343 14.65 -1.87 -22.73
C LYS A 343 14.80 -0.61 -21.89
N LYS A 344 15.66 0.33 -22.31
CA LYS A 344 15.95 1.53 -21.53
C LYS A 344 14.91 2.63 -21.72
N HIS A 345 14.42 2.81 -22.94
CA HIS A 345 13.65 3.99 -23.33
C HIS A 345 12.21 3.69 -23.71
N PHE A 346 11.93 2.60 -24.42
CA PHE A 346 10.57 2.24 -24.82
C PHE A 346 9.81 1.46 -23.76
N CYS A 347 10.48 0.63 -22.97
CA CYS A 347 9.83 -0.09 -21.87
C CYS A 347 9.05 0.88 -20.94
N PRO A 348 9.60 2.04 -20.48
CA PRO A 348 8.82 3.03 -19.75
C PRO A 348 7.65 3.64 -20.55
N LEU A 349 7.78 3.81 -21.86
CA LEU A 349 6.71 4.34 -22.72
C LEU A 349 5.58 3.33 -22.92
N ASP A 350 5.91 2.04 -23.06
CA ASP A 350 4.97 0.93 -23.15
C ASP A 350 4.16 0.82 -21.85
N THR A 351 4.83 0.92 -20.69
CA THR A 351 4.16 1.02 -19.38
C THR A 351 3.23 2.23 -19.33
N ALA A 352 3.72 3.41 -19.73
CA ALA A 352 2.95 4.65 -19.69
C ALA A 352 1.67 4.55 -20.55
N ILE A 353 1.79 4.13 -21.81
CA ILE A 353 0.63 4.05 -22.70
C ILE A 353 -0.36 2.98 -22.23
N ARG A 354 0.11 1.85 -21.67
CA ARG A 354 -0.77 0.82 -21.11
C ARG A 354 -1.57 1.34 -19.91
N ASN A 355 -0.94 2.11 -19.02
CA ASN A 355 -1.63 2.73 -17.89
C ASN A 355 -2.68 3.74 -18.37
N LEU A 356 -2.35 4.55 -19.39
CA LEU A 356 -3.30 5.48 -20.01
C LEU A 356 -4.47 4.77 -20.69
N TYR A 357 -4.23 3.63 -21.36
CA TYR A 357 -5.30 2.78 -21.88
C TYR A 357 -6.19 2.27 -20.75
N THR A 358 -5.61 1.82 -19.64
CA THR A 358 -6.37 1.33 -18.48
C THR A 358 -7.30 2.40 -17.91
N GLU A 359 -6.81 3.63 -17.78
CA GLU A 359 -7.55 4.75 -17.16
C GLU A 359 -8.55 5.41 -18.13
N PHE A 360 -8.16 5.63 -19.40
CA PHE A 360 -8.87 6.52 -20.32
C PHE A 360 -9.48 5.83 -21.56
N MET A 361 -9.53 4.50 -21.65
CA MET A 361 -10.06 3.80 -22.84
C MET A 361 -11.48 4.26 -23.26
N GLN A 362 -12.30 4.65 -22.28
CA GLN A 362 -13.67 5.11 -22.51
C GLN A 362 -13.75 6.62 -22.84
N GLN A 363 -12.69 7.38 -22.60
CA GLN A 363 -12.58 8.81 -22.87
C GLN A 363 -11.71 9.06 -24.11
N ARG A 364 -12.21 8.65 -25.29
CA ARG A 364 -11.43 8.64 -26.54
C ARG A 364 -10.75 9.96 -26.85
N ASP A 365 -11.48 11.08 -26.78
CA ASP A 365 -10.97 12.42 -27.08
C ASP A 365 -9.79 12.83 -26.17
N SER A 366 -9.77 12.33 -24.93
CA SER A 366 -8.68 12.59 -23.98
C SER A 366 -7.46 11.73 -24.23
N LEU A 367 -7.64 10.50 -24.73
CA LEU A 367 -6.59 9.50 -24.93
C LEU A 367 -5.91 9.61 -26.30
N GLU A 368 -6.69 9.86 -27.35
CA GLU A 368 -6.24 9.79 -28.75
C GLU A 368 -4.99 10.62 -29.04
N PRO A 369 -4.85 11.90 -28.60
CA PRO A 369 -3.64 12.67 -28.88
C PRO A 369 -2.36 12.07 -28.31
N PHE A 370 -2.43 11.43 -27.13
CA PHE A 370 -1.28 10.81 -26.47
C PHE A 370 -0.94 9.46 -27.09
N GLN A 371 -1.94 8.71 -27.52
CA GLN A 371 -1.73 7.51 -28.33
C GLN A 371 -1.03 7.85 -29.64
N GLU A 372 -1.50 8.87 -30.36
CA GLU A 372 -0.88 9.24 -31.64
C GLU A 372 0.56 9.72 -31.45
N LEU A 373 0.86 10.44 -30.36
CA LEU A 373 2.23 10.77 -29.99
C LEU A 373 3.09 9.53 -29.76
N TYR A 374 2.58 8.55 -28.99
CA TYR A 374 3.27 7.27 -28.76
C TYR A 374 3.48 6.50 -30.08
N LYS A 375 2.47 6.43 -30.96
CA LYS A 375 2.59 5.80 -32.28
C LYS A 375 3.62 6.49 -33.18
N GLU A 376 3.72 7.82 -33.15
CA GLU A 376 4.77 8.56 -33.86
C GLU A 376 6.16 8.09 -33.39
N TYR A 377 6.38 7.97 -32.07
CA TYR A 377 7.64 7.45 -31.52
C TYR A 377 7.92 6.00 -31.91
N VAL A 378 6.93 5.12 -31.76
CA VAL A 378 7.09 3.71 -32.11
C VAL A 378 7.39 3.55 -33.61
N THR A 379 6.74 4.31 -34.48
CA THR A 379 6.99 4.24 -35.93
C THR A 379 8.44 4.59 -36.25
N LEU A 380 8.97 5.67 -35.68
CA LEU A 380 10.37 6.07 -35.87
C LEU A 380 11.34 4.99 -35.35
N PHE A 381 11.00 4.33 -34.26
CA PHE A 381 11.83 3.26 -33.71
C PHE A 381 11.75 1.97 -34.54
N LEU A 382 10.56 1.59 -35.00
CA LEU A 382 10.35 0.42 -35.84
C LEU A 382 11.08 0.55 -37.18
N ASP A 383 11.18 1.76 -37.74
CA ASP A 383 12.01 2.01 -38.92
C ASP A 383 13.47 1.59 -38.69
N LYS A 384 14.05 1.94 -37.52
CA LYS A 384 15.41 1.54 -37.12
C LYS A 384 15.50 0.05 -36.80
N TRP A 385 14.56 -0.48 -36.04
CA TRP A 385 14.46 -1.90 -35.69
C TRP A 385 14.48 -2.77 -36.94
N PHE A 386 13.61 -2.46 -37.91
CA PHE A 386 13.49 -3.22 -39.15
C PHE A 386 14.58 -2.93 -40.18
N GLN A 387 15.26 -1.79 -40.09
CA GLN A 387 16.48 -1.54 -40.87
C GLN A 387 17.59 -2.55 -40.53
N TYR A 388 17.73 -2.93 -39.25
CA TYR A 388 18.79 -3.85 -38.79
C TYR A 388 18.33 -5.28 -38.51
N PHE A 389 17.06 -5.60 -38.77
CA PHE A 389 16.45 -6.88 -38.42
C PHE A 389 17.11 -8.11 -39.06
N SER A 390 17.86 -7.96 -40.16
CA SER A 390 18.63 -9.08 -40.73
C SER A 390 19.68 -9.67 -39.76
N GLN A 391 20.06 -8.89 -38.74
CA GLN A 391 20.97 -9.29 -37.66
C GLN A 391 20.29 -10.07 -36.54
N TYR A 392 18.95 -10.03 -36.44
CA TYR A 392 18.19 -10.70 -35.39
C TYR A 392 18.44 -12.21 -35.40
N ARG A 393 18.67 -12.77 -34.21
CA ARG A 393 18.74 -14.20 -33.93
C ARG A 393 18.04 -14.43 -32.60
N GLU A 394 17.18 -15.43 -32.55
CA GLU A 394 16.58 -15.86 -31.29
C GLU A 394 17.64 -16.53 -30.39
N ASP A 395 17.48 -16.39 -29.08
CA ASP A 395 18.28 -17.07 -28.06
C ASP A 395 17.40 -17.76 -26.99
N GLN A 396 16.14 -18.05 -27.37
CA GLN A 396 15.12 -18.68 -26.54
C GLN A 396 15.23 -20.21 -26.55
N THR A 397 15.65 -20.80 -27.68
CA THR A 397 15.72 -22.26 -27.85
C THR A 397 16.59 -22.91 -26.76
N GLY A 398 15.98 -23.75 -25.93
CA GLY A 398 16.64 -24.48 -24.85
C GLY A 398 17.00 -23.63 -23.64
N ILE A 399 16.39 -22.45 -23.44
CA ILE A 399 16.76 -21.54 -22.34
C ILE A 399 16.64 -22.18 -20.95
N LEU A 400 15.65 -23.06 -20.73
CA LEU A 400 15.53 -23.80 -19.47
C LEU A 400 16.72 -24.73 -19.24
N GLN A 401 17.17 -25.44 -20.28
CA GLN A 401 18.36 -26.27 -20.20
C GLN A 401 19.59 -25.42 -19.88
N ALA A 402 19.74 -24.26 -20.53
CA ALA A 402 20.85 -23.35 -20.29
C ALA A 402 20.86 -22.76 -18.86
N ILE A 403 19.70 -22.53 -18.25
CA ILE A 403 19.59 -22.15 -16.84
C ILE A 403 20.07 -23.28 -15.93
N ILE A 404 19.56 -24.51 -16.16
CA ILE A 404 19.92 -25.69 -15.37
C ILE A 404 21.43 -25.96 -15.45
N ASP A 405 22.00 -26.00 -16.66
CA ASP A 405 23.43 -26.26 -16.90
C ASP A 405 24.33 -25.22 -16.23
N ARG A 406 23.87 -23.96 -16.15
CA ARG A 406 24.64 -22.87 -15.53
C ARG A 406 24.67 -22.98 -14.02
N ASP A 407 23.51 -23.17 -13.40
CA ASP A 407 23.32 -22.96 -11.96
C ASP A 407 23.37 -24.24 -11.14
N ILE A 408 23.08 -25.40 -11.74
CA ILE A 408 23.19 -26.69 -11.07
C ILE A 408 24.56 -27.30 -11.41
N GLN A 409 25.54 -27.10 -10.51
CA GLN A 409 26.87 -27.70 -10.62
C GLN A 409 27.01 -28.88 -9.65
N ILE A 410 27.04 -30.09 -10.22
CA ILE A 410 27.08 -31.37 -9.47
C ILE A 410 28.39 -31.52 -8.67
N ASP A 411 29.48 -30.87 -9.10
CA ASP A 411 30.84 -31.11 -8.60
C ASP A 411 31.25 -30.28 -7.37
N ARG A 412 30.33 -29.51 -6.75
CA ARG A 412 30.60 -28.71 -5.53
C ARG A 412 29.66 -29.10 -4.37
N PRO A 413 29.96 -30.18 -3.64
CA PRO A 413 29.18 -30.57 -2.46
C PRO A 413 29.34 -29.52 -1.36
N GLY A 414 28.24 -28.85 -0.98
CA GLY A 414 28.20 -27.87 0.12
C GLY A 414 27.44 -26.58 -0.16
N LYS A 415 27.03 -26.33 -1.42
CA LYS A 415 26.22 -25.17 -1.81
C LYS A 415 25.05 -25.60 -2.69
N ASN A 416 24.13 -26.42 -2.16
CA ASN A 416 22.91 -26.82 -2.86
C ASN A 416 21.94 -25.62 -2.96
N SER A 417 22.20 -24.71 -3.88
CA SER A 417 21.31 -23.62 -4.26
C SER A 417 20.17 -24.18 -5.09
N LYS A 418 19.00 -24.41 -4.48
CA LYS A 418 17.78 -24.71 -5.25
C LYS A 418 17.42 -23.52 -6.12
N ILE A 419 16.98 -23.76 -7.34
CA ILE A 419 16.51 -22.70 -8.24
C ILE A 419 15.02 -22.89 -8.55
N ALA A 420 14.30 -21.80 -8.67
CA ALA A 420 12.95 -21.78 -9.24
C ALA A 420 12.95 -20.99 -10.54
N VAL A 421 12.25 -21.47 -11.55
CA VAL A 421 12.04 -20.77 -12.82
C VAL A 421 10.55 -20.60 -13.04
N ILE A 422 10.09 -19.36 -13.02
CA ILE A 422 8.75 -18.97 -13.41
C ILE A 422 8.74 -18.79 -14.91
N VAL A 423 7.94 -19.61 -15.60
CA VAL A 423 7.68 -19.51 -17.03
C VAL A 423 6.30 -18.91 -17.22
N GLY A 424 6.28 -17.61 -17.52
CA GLY A 424 5.08 -16.88 -17.89
C GLY A 424 4.61 -17.18 -19.31
N ASP A 425 3.37 -16.78 -19.57
CA ASP A 425 2.71 -16.76 -20.88
C ASP A 425 2.35 -15.29 -21.17
N GLY A 426 2.96 -14.69 -22.18
CA GLY A 426 2.72 -13.29 -22.55
C GLY A 426 3.26 -12.22 -21.58
N VAL A 427 4.28 -12.50 -20.74
CA VAL A 427 4.83 -11.50 -19.80
C VAL A 427 5.80 -10.55 -20.50
N ALA A 428 5.30 -9.45 -21.04
CA ALA A 428 6.13 -8.42 -21.69
C ALA A 428 7.25 -7.89 -20.76
N TYR A 429 8.38 -7.48 -21.36
CA TYR A 429 9.54 -6.96 -20.61
C TYR A 429 9.17 -5.81 -19.66
N GLU A 430 8.23 -4.94 -20.07
CA GLU A 430 7.75 -3.81 -19.26
C GLU A 430 6.96 -4.24 -18.01
N ILE A 431 6.23 -5.36 -18.09
CA ILE A 431 5.55 -5.97 -16.94
C ILE A 431 6.60 -6.49 -15.97
N ALA A 432 7.64 -7.18 -16.46
CA ALA A 432 8.69 -7.71 -15.61
C ALA A 432 9.49 -6.62 -14.88
N GLU A 433 9.71 -5.45 -15.49
CA GLU A 433 10.29 -4.29 -14.79
C GLU A 433 9.38 -3.79 -13.65
N GLN A 434 8.06 -3.80 -13.83
CA GLN A 434 7.13 -3.48 -12.74
C GLN A 434 7.12 -4.54 -11.63
N VAL A 435 7.16 -5.82 -11.99
CA VAL A 435 7.33 -6.91 -11.02
C VAL A 435 8.62 -6.70 -10.22
N ALA A 436 9.73 -6.34 -10.87
CA ALA A 436 11.00 -6.04 -10.20
C ALA A 436 10.90 -4.89 -9.19
N ILE A 437 10.16 -3.83 -9.51
CA ILE A 437 9.91 -2.72 -8.57
C ILE A 437 9.12 -3.23 -7.36
N LYS A 438 8.06 -4.02 -7.58
CA LYS A 438 7.22 -4.57 -6.50
C LYS A 438 7.98 -5.56 -5.63
N VAL A 439 8.78 -6.46 -6.21
CA VAL A 439 9.63 -7.39 -5.44
C VAL A 439 10.55 -6.63 -4.50
N LYS A 440 11.19 -5.55 -4.97
CA LYS A 440 12.06 -4.70 -4.16
C LYS A 440 11.31 -3.97 -3.03
N GLN A 441 10.04 -3.62 -3.24
CA GLN A 441 9.21 -3.01 -2.19
C GLN A 441 8.82 -4.01 -1.09
N LEU A 442 8.68 -5.28 -1.46
CA LEU A 442 8.32 -6.36 -0.55
C LEU A 442 9.52 -6.95 0.20
N SER A 443 10.71 -7.01 -0.41
CA SER A 443 11.95 -7.49 0.24
C SER A 443 13.20 -6.72 -0.17
N ASN A 444 14.12 -6.53 0.79
CA ASN A 444 15.40 -5.85 0.59
C ASN A 444 16.61 -6.81 0.55
N HIS A 445 16.40 -8.12 0.54
CA HIS A 445 17.45 -9.14 0.72
C HIS A 445 17.74 -9.98 -0.53
N SER A 446 17.42 -9.46 -1.71
CA SER A 446 17.74 -10.12 -2.99
C SER A 446 18.39 -9.16 -3.96
N THR A 447 19.35 -9.67 -4.72
CA THR A 447 19.98 -8.96 -5.84
C THR A 447 19.27 -9.34 -7.13
N LEU A 448 18.91 -8.33 -7.93
CA LEU A 448 18.26 -8.52 -9.22
C LEU A 448 19.25 -8.35 -10.38
N THR A 449 19.41 -9.40 -11.17
CA THR A 449 20.07 -9.34 -12.48
C THR A 449 19.02 -9.22 -13.58
N ARG A 450 19.10 -8.14 -14.37
CA ARG A 450 18.23 -7.91 -15.54
C ARG A 450 18.93 -8.34 -16.82
N ARG A 451 18.36 -9.33 -17.51
CA ARG A 451 18.70 -9.67 -18.89
C ARG A 451 17.42 -9.83 -19.71
N HIS A 452 17.57 -10.13 -20.97
CA HIS A 452 16.47 -10.39 -21.89
C HIS A 452 16.70 -11.72 -22.62
N ILE A 453 15.62 -12.24 -23.20
CA ILE A 453 15.61 -13.27 -24.23
C ILE A 453 15.05 -12.62 -25.50
N LEU A 454 15.65 -12.92 -26.63
CA LEU A 454 15.08 -12.71 -27.96
C LEU A 454 14.25 -13.94 -28.30
N ALA A 455 12.94 -13.81 -28.07
CA ALA A 455 11.94 -14.83 -28.35
C ALA A 455 11.89 -15.15 -29.84
N ASP A 456 11.55 -16.39 -30.19
CA ASP A 456 11.50 -16.87 -31.57
C ASP A 456 10.23 -16.36 -32.32
N CYS A 457 10.20 -16.52 -33.64
CA CYS A 457 9.09 -16.08 -34.50
C CYS A 457 8.41 -17.26 -35.25
N PRO A 458 7.07 -17.26 -35.43
CA PRO A 458 6.12 -16.26 -34.93
C PRO A 458 6.04 -16.29 -33.41
N SER A 459 5.86 -15.13 -32.77
CA SER A 459 5.84 -14.99 -31.30
C SER A 459 4.51 -15.45 -30.70
N GLU A 460 4.22 -16.74 -30.89
CA GLU A 460 3.01 -17.40 -30.41
C GLU A 460 3.34 -18.40 -29.31
N THR A 461 2.39 -18.61 -28.41
CA THR A 461 2.52 -19.53 -27.27
C THR A 461 3.00 -20.93 -27.67
N GLU A 462 2.40 -21.55 -28.69
CA GLU A 462 2.76 -22.92 -29.09
C GLU A 462 4.23 -23.01 -29.56
N ASN A 463 4.66 -22.05 -30.38
CA ASN A 463 6.02 -21.97 -30.89
C ASN A 463 6.99 -21.71 -29.73
N ASN A 464 6.79 -20.61 -29.03
CA ASN A 464 7.79 -20.06 -28.14
C ASN A 464 7.88 -20.81 -26.81
N MET A 465 6.76 -21.31 -26.28
CA MET A 465 6.80 -22.22 -25.13
C MET A 465 7.42 -23.58 -25.50
N SER A 466 7.46 -23.97 -26.77
CA SER A 466 8.25 -25.12 -27.20
C SER A 466 9.74 -24.79 -27.18
N HIS A 467 10.13 -23.66 -27.77
CA HIS A 467 11.53 -23.24 -27.80
C HIS A 467 12.11 -23.06 -26.39
N ILE A 468 11.35 -22.60 -25.39
CA ILE A 468 11.81 -22.53 -24.00
C ILE A 468 12.27 -23.88 -23.42
N TYR A 469 11.51 -24.95 -23.68
CA TYR A 469 11.74 -26.29 -23.10
C TYR A 469 12.58 -27.20 -23.98
N MET A 470 12.45 -27.08 -25.30
CA MET A 470 12.92 -28.04 -26.29
C MET A 470 14.24 -27.55 -26.91
N ALA A 471 15.37 -27.90 -26.29
CA ALA A 471 16.70 -27.54 -26.79
C ALA A 471 17.03 -28.10 -28.20
N ASN A 472 16.23 -29.04 -28.71
CA ASN A 472 16.34 -29.57 -30.07
C ASN A 472 15.59 -28.73 -31.13
N GLY A 473 14.91 -27.65 -30.74
CA GLY A 473 14.16 -26.76 -31.62
C GLY A 473 12.86 -27.35 -32.20
N VAL A 474 12.36 -28.46 -31.63
CA VAL A 474 11.09 -29.07 -32.06
C VAL A 474 9.90 -28.38 -31.40
N VAL A 475 8.90 -27.99 -32.20
CA VAL A 475 7.62 -27.48 -31.71
C VAL A 475 6.76 -28.64 -31.17
N GLU A 476 6.41 -28.60 -29.89
CA GLU A 476 5.57 -29.62 -29.23
C GLU A 476 4.42 -28.94 -28.46
N PRO A 477 3.17 -29.04 -28.94
CA PRO A 477 2.04 -28.33 -28.34
C PRO A 477 1.73 -28.79 -26.91
N VAL A 478 1.99 -30.07 -26.59
CA VAL A 478 1.58 -30.65 -25.29
C VAL A 478 2.61 -30.35 -24.20
N GLN A 479 2.22 -29.55 -23.21
CA GLN A 479 3.07 -29.15 -22.08
C GLN A 479 3.74 -30.34 -21.36
N ASN A 480 2.98 -31.37 -21.00
CA ASN A 480 3.52 -32.55 -20.30
C ASN A 480 4.65 -33.25 -21.09
N LYS A 481 4.62 -33.22 -22.43
CA LYS A 481 5.70 -33.81 -23.23
C LYS A 481 6.95 -32.94 -23.23
N ARG A 482 6.80 -31.61 -23.21
CA ARG A 482 7.92 -30.66 -23.06
C ARG A 482 8.62 -30.85 -21.71
N GLU A 483 7.85 -31.00 -20.64
CA GLU A 483 8.36 -31.28 -19.28
C GLU A 483 9.09 -32.64 -19.25
N LYS A 484 8.49 -33.69 -19.84
CA LYS A 484 9.14 -35.01 -19.96
C LYS A 484 10.44 -34.96 -20.75
N TYR A 485 10.51 -34.18 -21.82
CA TYR A 485 11.74 -33.98 -22.58
C TYR A 485 12.83 -33.37 -21.70
N LEU A 486 12.52 -32.26 -21.01
CA LEU A 486 13.47 -31.58 -20.13
C LEU A 486 13.95 -32.49 -18.99
N SER A 487 13.04 -33.23 -18.36
CA SER A 487 13.38 -34.23 -17.33
C SER A 487 14.27 -35.35 -17.89
N ALA A 488 14.01 -35.83 -19.10
CA ALA A 488 14.80 -36.89 -19.74
C ALA A 488 16.24 -36.44 -20.04
N GLN A 489 16.44 -35.17 -20.42
CA GLN A 489 17.79 -34.59 -20.61
C GLN A 489 18.54 -34.45 -19.28
N ASN A 490 17.81 -34.27 -18.17
CA ASN A 490 18.37 -34.02 -16.84
C ASN A 490 18.10 -35.16 -15.86
N SER A 491 18.27 -36.42 -16.30
CA SER A 491 17.98 -37.63 -15.49
C SER A 491 18.74 -37.75 -14.15
N HIS A 492 19.72 -36.88 -13.91
CA HIS A 492 20.53 -36.79 -12.70
C HIS A 492 20.13 -35.63 -11.77
N ILE A 493 19.11 -34.85 -12.14
CA ILE A 493 18.58 -33.71 -11.40
C ILE A 493 17.09 -33.93 -11.19
N ASP A 494 16.64 -33.81 -9.94
CA ASP A 494 15.21 -33.82 -9.65
C ASP A 494 14.60 -32.46 -10.01
N ILE A 495 13.68 -32.47 -10.97
CA ILE A 495 12.94 -31.28 -11.43
C ILE A 495 11.46 -31.43 -11.04
N ASP A 496 10.96 -30.47 -10.28
CA ASP A 496 9.54 -30.36 -9.93
C ASP A 496 8.82 -29.43 -10.90
N TYR A 497 7.56 -29.74 -11.23
CA TYR A 497 6.71 -28.94 -12.10
C TYR A 497 5.37 -28.67 -11.41
N ILE A 498 5.01 -27.39 -11.28
CA ILE A 498 3.73 -26.96 -10.70
C ILE A 498 3.21 -25.72 -11.43
N ARG A 499 1.96 -25.34 -11.14
CA ARG A 499 1.51 -23.99 -11.47
C ARG A 499 1.95 -22.98 -10.41
N LEU A 500 2.18 -21.73 -10.81
CA LEU A 500 2.64 -20.69 -9.88
C LEU A 500 1.65 -20.40 -8.73
N ASP A 501 0.35 -20.53 -8.99
CA ASP A 501 -0.73 -20.41 -7.99
C ASP A 501 -0.80 -21.58 -7.01
N GLU A 502 -0.15 -22.71 -7.32
CA GLU A 502 -0.05 -23.88 -6.45
C GLU A 502 1.19 -23.83 -5.53
N VAL A 503 2.06 -22.82 -5.67
CA VAL A 503 3.22 -22.63 -4.78
C VAL A 503 2.74 -22.48 -3.33
N SER A 504 3.22 -23.38 -2.47
CA SER A 504 2.94 -23.42 -1.04
C SER A 504 4.09 -22.80 -0.22
N ASP A 505 3.90 -22.67 1.10
CA ASP A 505 4.94 -22.19 2.03
C ASP A 505 6.03 -23.22 2.34
N GLN A 506 6.09 -24.32 1.59
CA GLN A 506 7.10 -25.36 1.72
C GLN A 506 7.84 -25.56 0.39
N PRO A 507 9.18 -25.62 0.39
CA PRO A 507 9.92 -25.93 -0.83
C PRO A 507 9.68 -27.39 -1.22
N LEU A 508 9.54 -27.65 -2.52
CA LEU A 508 9.44 -29.02 -3.05
C LEU A 508 10.80 -29.72 -3.01
N SER A 509 10.80 -31.05 -3.15
CA SER A 509 12.01 -31.87 -2.96
C SER A 509 13.10 -31.63 -3.99
N GLY A 510 12.73 -31.34 -5.23
CA GLY A 510 13.62 -31.16 -6.37
C GLY A 510 14.61 -30.01 -6.19
N GLN A 511 15.67 -30.09 -6.99
CA GLN A 511 16.73 -29.07 -7.04
C GLN A 511 16.32 -27.89 -7.92
N VAL A 512 15.49 -28.17 -8.93
CA VAL A 512 14.92 -27.20 -9.86
C VAL A 512 13.41 -27.25 -9.73
N LEU A 513 12.77 -26.11 -9.53
CA LEU A 513 11.32 -25.95 -9.60
C LEU A 513 10.96 -25.17 -10.86
N ILE A 514 10.05 -25.69 -11.67
CA ILE A 514 9.50 -24.99 -12.83
C ILE A 514 8.03 -24.67 -12.55
N CYS A 515 7.73 -23.37 -12.51
CA CYS A 515 6.39 -22.85 -12.25
C CYS A 515 5.81 -22.27 -13.54
N THR A 516 4.73 -22.85 -14.07
CA THR A 516 4.02 -22.24 -15.21
C THR A 516 2.90 -21.33 -14.75
N TYR A 517 2.68 -20.22 -15.45
CA TYR A 517 1.58 -19.29 -15.17
C TYR A 517 1.11 -18.60 -16.45
N LYS A 518 -0.20 -18.55 -16.67
CA LYS A 518 -0.78 -18.16 -17.97
C LYS A 518 -1.61 -16.89 -17.98
N ASP A 519 -1.83 -16.29 -16.81
CA ASP A 519 -2.94 -15.36 -16.64
C ASP A 519 -2.85 -14.11 -17.52
N ILE A 520 -1.67 -13.58 -17.84
CA ILE A 520 -1.56 -12.36 -18.65
C ILE A 520 -2.10 -12.60 -20.06
N ASP A 521 -1.59 -13.60 -20.77
CA ASP A 521 -2.03 -13.95 -22.12
C ASP A 521 -3.47 -14.46 -22.14
N ASP A 522 -3.81 -15.39 -21.23
CA ASP A 522 -5.17 -15.95 -21.13
C ASP A 522 -6.25 -14.87 -20.87
N MET A 523 -5.91 -13.83 -20.09
CA MET A 523 -6.81 -12.68 -19.88
C MET A 523 -6.79 -11.75 -21.09
N GLY A 524 -5.62 -11.49 -21.68
CA GLY A 524 -5.44 -10.69 -22.88
C GLY A 524 -6.32 -11.17 -24.03
N ASP A 525 -6.31 -12.48 -24.30
CA ASP A 525 -7.13 -13.09 -25.34
C ASP A 525 -8.64 -13.03 -25.06
N LYS A 526 -9.05 -13.34 -23.82
CA LYS A 526 -10.48 -13.44 -23.46
C LYS A 526 -11.13 -12.08 -23.26
N LEU A 527 -10.39 -11.12 -22.72
CA LEU A 527 -10.92 -9.81 -22.29
C LEU A 527 -10.38 -8.64 -23.11
N ASN A 528 -9.36 -8.87 -23.95
CA ASN A 528 -8.73 -7.86 -24.80
C ASN A 528 -8.29 -6.64 -23.95
N HIS A 529 -8.54 -5.40 -24.37
CA HIS A 529 -8.21 -4.21 -23.57
C HIS A 529 -8.82 -4.18 -22.16
N LYS A 530 -9.91 -4.93 -21.88
CA LYS A 530 -10.45 -5.02 -20.52
C LYS A 530 -9.53 -5.80 -19.58
N ALA A 531 -8.64 -6.64 -20.11
CA ALA A 531 -7.63 -7.39 -19.35
C ALA A 531 -6.68 -6.45 -18.61
N LEU A 532 -6.37 -5.28 -19.18
CA LEU A 532 -5.40 -4.32 -18.62
C LEU A 532 -5.74 -3.89 -17.19
N LYS A 533 -7.03 -3.88 -16.83
CA LYS A 533 -7.50 -3.58 -15.46
C LYS A 533 -7.06 -4.61 -14.41
N TYR A 534 -6.69 -5.82 -14.82
CA TYR A 534 -6.28 -6.93 -13.95
C TYR A 534 -4.75 -7.16 -13.95
N PHE A 535 -4.02 -6.40 -14.77
CA PHE A 535 -2.57 -6.52 -14.85
C PHE A 535 -1.87 -6.05 -13.57
N PRO A 536 -2.31 -4.98 -12.87
CA PRO A 536 -1.74 -4.61 -11.57
C PRO A 536 -1.78 -5.76 -10.56
N GLU A 537 -2.90 -6.47 -10.47
CA GLU A 537 -3.08 -7.63 -9.59
C GLU A 537 -2.15 -8.78 -9.99
N SER A 538 -1.97 -9.01 -11.28
CA SER A 538 -1.03 -10.03 -11.78
C SER A 538 0.43 -9.67 -11.48
N ILE A 539 0.79 -8.39 -11.61
CA ILE A 539 2.12 -7.87 -11.26
C ILE A 539 2.39 -8.07 -9.76
N ASP A 540 1.43 -7.72 -8.91
CA ASP A 540 1.54 -7.92 -7.46
C ASP A 540 1.66 -9.41 -7.12
N PHE A 541 0.86 -10.27 -7.77
CA PHE A 541 0.92 -11.73 -7.59
C PHE A 541 2.29 -12.32 -7.96
N PHE A 542 2.87 -11.96 -9.11
CA PHE A 542 4.22 -12.38 -9.48
C PHE A 542 5.24 -11.94 -8.41
N ALA A 543 5.15 -10.70 -7.96
CA ALA A 543 6.07 -10.16 -6.97
C ALA A 543 5.97 -10.87 -5.61
N GLU A 544 4.74 -11.17 -5.16
CA GLU A 544 4.49 -11.98 -3.96
C GLU A 544 5.06 -13.39 -4.10
N LYS A 545 4.84 -14.05 -5.24
CA LYS A 545 5.33 -15.42 -5.49
C LYS A 545 6.84 -15.52 -5.62
N ILE A 546 7.49 -14.54 -6.25
CA ILE A 546 8.96 -14.47 -6.30
C ILE A 546 9.52 -14.36 -4.87
N ASN A 547 8.95 -13.48 -4.04
CA ASN A 547 9.36 -13.36 -2.64
C ASN A 547 9.06 -14.63 -1.83
N GLN A 548 7.91 -15.25 -2.04
CA GLN A 548 7.56 -16.52 -1.39
C GLN A 548 8.61 -17.59 -1.71
N LEU A 549 8.96 -17.77 -2.99
CA LEU A 549 9.97 -18.73 -3.45
C LEU A 549 11.36 -18.45 -2.81
N LEU A 550 11.80 -17.20 -2.78
CA LEU A 550 13.05 -16.83 -2.10
C LEU A 550 12.99 -17.17 -0.60
N ASN A 551 11.90 -16.83 0.08
CA ASN A 551 11.74 -17.03 1.52
C ASN A 551 11.67 -18.51 1.94
N ILE A 552 11.14 -19.38 1.09
CA ILE A 552 11.05 -20.83 1.37
C ILE A 552 12.33 -21.60 1.00
N GLY A 553 13.37 -20.92 0.52
CA GLY A 553 14.72 -21.48 0.38
C GLY A 553 15.21 -21.72 -1.06
N TYR A 554 14.54 -21.18 -2.08
CA TYR A 554 15.10 -21.13 -3.44
C TYR A 554 16.13 -19.99 -3.52
N GLY A 555 17.41 -20.33 -3.71
CA GLY A 555 18.51 -19.37 -3.73
C GLY A 555 18.50 -18.45 -4.95
N LYS A 556 17.92 -18.90 -6.06
CA LYS A 556 17.63 -18.09 -7.25
C LYS A 556 16.21 -18.31 -7.73
N VAL A 557 15.55 -17.23 -8.10
CA VAL A 557 14.25 -17.26 -8.76
C VAL A 557 14.37 -16.54 -10.11
N TYR A 558 14.05 -17.23 -11.18
CA TYR A 558 14.01 -16.68 -12.54
C TYR A 558 12.58 -16.33 -12.95
N LEU A 559 12.42 -15.23 -13.67
CA LEU A 559 11.21 -14.92 -14.44
C LEU A 559 11.58 -14.83 -15.92
N ILE A 560 11.01 -15.75 -16.69
CA ILE A 560 11.10 -15.80 -18.16
C ILE A 560 9.69 -15.96 -18.76
N THR A 561 9.55 -15.70 -20.05
CA THR A 561 8.30 -15.94 -20.78
C THR A 561 8.60 -16.31 -22.23
N ASP A 562 7.60 -16.86 -22.89
CA ASP A 562 7.57 -17.22 -24.30
C ASP A 562 7.52 -16.04 -25.28
N HIS A 563 6.63 -15.08 -25.06
CA HIS A 563 6.52 -13.86 -25.86
C HIS A 563 6.01 -12.71 -24.99
N GLY A 564 6.09 -11.49 -25.54
CA GLY A 564 5.28 -10.37 -25.06
C GLY A 564 4.07 -10.12 -25.96
N PHE A 565 3.51 -8.92 -25.91
CA PHE A 565 2.31 -8.55 -26.66
C PHE A 565 2.39 -7.09 -27.13
N VAL A 566 1.59 -6.75 -28.13
CA VAL A 566 1.32 -5.37 -28.53
C VAL A 566 -0.08 -4.94 -28.12
N LEU A 567 -0.22 -3.66 -27.77
CA LEU A 567 -1.50 -3.02 -27.55
C LEU A 567 -1.77 -2.04 -28.68
N THR A 568 -2.84 -2.28 -29.45
CA THR A 568 -3.17 -1.39 -30.58
C THR A 568 -3.97 -0.16 -30.16
N GLY A 569 -4.53 -0.17 -28.93
CA GLY A 569 -5.30 0.94 -28.37
C GLY A 569 -6.56 1.27 -29.18
N LEU A 570 -6.82 2.57 -29.38
CA LEU A 570 -7.89 3.03 -30.27
C LEU A 570 -7.51 2.70 -31.72
N LEU A 571 -8.20 1.69 -32.27
CA LEU A 571 -8.00 1.16 -33.62
C LEU A 571 -9.19 1.49 -34.53
N SER A 572 -8.90 2.05 -35.71
CA SER A 572 -9.88 2.28 -36.78
C SER A 572 -9.81 1.20 -37.86
N GLU A 573 -10.80 1.14 -38.75
CA GLU A 573 -10.74 0.23 -39.90
C GLU A 573 -9.63 0.57 -40.90
N ALA A 574 -9.18 1.84 -40.93
CA ALA A 574 -8.11 2.29 -41.82
C ALA A 574 -6.73 1.82 -41.34
N ASP A 575 -6.58 1.54 -40.04
CA ASP A 575 -5.33 1.05 -39.47
C ASP A 575 -5.07 -0.43 -39.82
N LYS A 576 -6.13 -1.20 -40.12
CA LYS A 576 -6.04 -2.64 -40.39
C LYS A 576 -5.47 -2.92 -41.78
N ILE A 577 -4.45 -3.77 -41.83
CA ILE A 577 -3.76 -4.11 -43.08
C ILE A 577 -4.59 -5.15 -43.86
N VAL A 578 -5.07 -4.77 -45.04
CA VAL A 578 -5.79 -5.68 -45.94
C VAL A 578 -4.80 -6.34 -46.89
N VAL A 579 -4.76 -7.67 -46.87
CA VAL A 579 -3.84 -8.49 -47.67
C VAL A 579 -4.58 -9.64 -48.34
N LYS A 580 -4.08 -10.10 -49.49
CA LYS A 580 -4.62 -11.24 -50.25
C LYS A 580 -3.48 -12.14 -50.75
N PRO A 581 -2.96 -13.04 -49.91
CA PRO A 581 -1.94 -14.01 -50.32
C PRO A 581 -2.50 -14.99 -51.36
N SER A 582 -1.62 -15.55 -52.20
CA SER A 582 -2.00 -16.58 -53.17
C SER A 582 -1.73 -17.99 -52.64
N GLY A 583 -2.45 -18.99 -53.15
CA GLY A 583 -2.26 -20.40 -52.77
C GLY A 583 -2.75 -20.73 -51.36
N GLN A 584 -2.22 -21.81 -50.77
CA GLN A 584 -2.54 -22.20 -49.40
C GLN A 584 -1.88 -21.23 -48.42
N ASN A 585 -2.72 -20.52 -47.65
CA ASN A 585 -2.29 -19.49 -46.73
C ASN A 585 -3.16 -19.46 -45.46
N TYR A 586 -2.61 -18.85 -44.43
CA TYR A 586 -3.29 -18.52 -43.18
C TYR A 586 -2.94 -17.08 -42.81
N ILE A 587 -3.93 -16.29 -42.37
CA ILE A 587 -3.75 -14.90 -41.98
C ILE A 587 -4.18 -14.80 -40.52
N ASP A 588 -3.25 -14.39 -39.67
CA ASP A 588 -3.49 -14.04 -38.29
C ASP A 588 -3.37 -12.53 -38.10
N GLU A 589 -3.65 -12.01 -36.91
CA GLU A 589 -3.59 -10.57 -36.61
C GLU A 589 -2.19 -10.00 -36.79
N ARG A 590 -1.14 -10.78 -36.53
CA ARG A 590 0.25 -10.26 -36.52
C ARG A 590 1.17 -10.84 -37.58
N PHE A 591 0.75 -11.89 -38.27
CA PHE A 591 1.54 -12.53 -39.32
C PHE A 591 0.66 -13.19 -40.40
N ILE A 592 1.30 -13.60 -41.49
CA ILE A 592 0.70 -14.43 -42.54
C ILE A 592 1.62 -15.62 -42.77
N TRP A 593 1.06 -16.81 -42.94
CA TRP A 593 1.82 -18.00 -43.33
C TRP A 593 1.43 -18.44 -44.74
N THR A 594 2.42 -18.86 -45.54
CA THR A 594 2.20 -19.46 -46.87
C THR A 594 3.09 -20.67 -47.12
N SER A 595 2.58 -21.61 -47.92
CA SER A 595 3.35 -22.80 -48.33
C SER A 595 4.42 -22.44 -49.37
N ASP A 596 4.08 -21.53 -50.29
CA ASP A 596 4.94 -21.03 -51.34
C ASP A 596 5.34 -19.57 -51.10
N LYS A 597 6.55 -19.22 -51.54
CA LYS A 597 7.09 -17.86 -51.46
C LYS A 597 6.23 -16.86 -52.25
N GLN A 598 5.92 -15.72 -51.64
CA GLN A 598 5.08 -14.65 -52.19
C GLN A 598 5.91 -13.40 -52.53
N GLU A 599 6.52 -13.36 -53.72
CA GLU A 599 7.35 -12.21 -54.16
C GLU A 599 6.60 -10.86 -54.12
N SER A 600 5.28 -10.86 -54.31
CA SER A 600 4.45 -9.66 -54.26
C SER A 600 4.29 -9.04 -52.87
N LEU A 601 4.56 -9.81 -51.80
CA LEU A 601 4.40 -9.39 -50.40
C LEU A 601 5.70 -8.78 -49.81
N ILE A 602 6.86 -9.19 -50.34
CA ILE A 602 8.20 -8.80 -49.84
C ILE A 602 8.43 -7.27 -49.79
N PRO A 603 7.94 -6.44 -50.73
CA PRO A 603 8.15 -4.99 -50.64
C PRO A 603 7.46 -4.35 -49.44
N GLN A 604 6.38 -4.94 -48.94
CA GLN A 604 5.54 -4.36 -47.88
C GLN A 604 5.77 -5.02 -46.52
N PHE A 605 6.18 -6.30 -46.52
CA PHE A 605 6.29 -7.12 -45.32
C PHE A 605 7.71 -7.67 -45.14
N ILE A 606 7.98 -8.20 -43.96
CA ILE A 606 9.22 -8.92 -43.67
C ILE A 606 8.96 -10.40 -43.89
N GLU A 607 9.69 -11.00 -44.82
CA GLU A 607 9.67 -12.44 -45.06
C GLU A 607 10.66 -13.14 -44.13
N VAL A 608 10.21 -14.23 -43.50
CA VAL A 608 11.06 -15.19 -42.79
C VAL A 608 10.81 -16.57 -43.39
N ALA A 609 11.84 -17.13 -44.03
CA ALA A 609 11.79 -18.50 -44.55
C ALA A 609 12.05 -19.49 -43.40
N LYS A 610 10.98 -20.10 -42.89
CA LYS A 610 11.02 -21.01 -41.75
C LYS A 610 9.90 -22.03 -41.86
N SER A 611 10.24 -23.31 -41.68
CA SER A 611 9.25 -24.36 -41.55
C SER A 611 8.54 -24.25 -40.21
N TYR A 612 7.22 -24.06 -40.25
CA TYR A 612 6.36 -24.00 -39.09
C TYR A 612 5.02 -24.66 -39.43
N LYS A 613 4.67 -25.72 -38.71
CA LYS A 613 3.54 -26.61 -39.04
C LYS A 613 3.62 -27.07 -40.50
N ASP A 614 2.59 -26.82 -41.31
CA ASP A 614 2.52 -27.23 -42.73
C ASP A 614 3.05 -26.17 -43.72
N TYR A 615 3.75 -25.13 -43.22
CA TYR A 615 4.12 -23.94 -43.99
C TYR A 615 5.64 -23.67 -43.97
N ASN A 616 6.12 -22.94 -44.98
CA ASN A 616 7.56 -22.69 -45.19
C ASN A 616 7.96 -21.20 -45.14
N TYR A 617 6.98 -20.29 -45.25
CA TYR A 617 7.23 -18.85 -45.31
C TYR A 617 6.27 -18.09 -44.41
N LEU A 618 6.82 -17.17 -43.62
CA LEU A 618 6.11 -16.28 -42.72
C LEU A 618 6.29 -14.83 -43.21
N TYR A 619 5.22 -14.03 -43.15
CA TYR A 619 5.25 -12.60 -43.50
C TYR A 619 4.71 -11.76 -42.36
N PHE A 620 5.42 -10.68 -42.02
CA PHE A 620 5.10 -9.82 -40.89
C PHE A 620 5.00 -8.35 -41.31
N ALA A 621 4.10 -7.62 -40.64
CA ALA A 621 4.01 -6.17 -40.80
C ALA A 621 5.25 -5.47 -40.22
N ARG A 622 5.66 -4.36 -40.85
CA ARG A 622 6.70 -3.45 -40.32
C ARG A 622 6.15 -2.45 -39.27
N SER A 623 4.95 -2.70 -38.77
CA SER A 623 4.26 -1.86 -37.79
C SER A 623 3.52 -2.71 -36.75
N MET A 624 3.01 -2.07 -35.71
CA MET A 624 2.12 -2.71 -34.73
C MET A 624 0.69 -2.87 -35.25
N ASN A 625 0.39 -2.43 -36.48
CA ASN A 625 -0.94 -2.54 -37.02
C ASN A 625 -1.27 -4.01 -37.33
N PRO A 626 -2.50 -4.45 -37.02
CA PRO A 626 -2.89 -5.83 -37.28
C PRO A 626 -3.33 -6.03 -38.72
N PHE A 627 -3.18 -7.25 -39.23
CA PHE A 627 -3.87 -7.68 -40.45
C PHE A 627 -5.36 -7.81 -40.19
N LYS A 628 -6.15 -7.63 -41.25
CA LYS A 628 -7.61 -7.72 -41.15
C LYS A 628 -8.07 -9.18 -41.06
N THR A 629 -8.41 -9.61 -39.86
CA THR A 629 -9.01 -10.90 -39.50
C THR A 629 -10.44 -10.74 -38.92
N PRO A 630 -11.25 -11.82 -38.87
CA PRO A 630 -12.46 -11.85 -38.05
C PRO A 630 -12.10 -11.92 -36.57
N GLY A 631 -12.57 -10.98 -35.74
CA GLY A 631 -12.27 -10.99 -34.30
C GLY A 631 -12.31 -9.62 -33.65
N THR A 632 -12.02 -9.60 -32.35
CA THR A 632 -11.83 -8.38 -31.55
C THR A 632 -10.35 -8.04 -31.46
N TYR A 633 -10.01 -6.78 -31.73
CA TYR A 633 -8.63 -6.30 -31.74
C TYR A 633 -8.32 -5.51 -30.47
N GLY A 634 -7.05 -5.54 -30.06
CA GLY A 634 -6.53 -4.62 -29.04
C GLY A 634 -5.38 -5.17 -28.23
N PHE A 635 -5.41 -6.47 -27.96
CA PHE A 635 -4.31 -7.26 -27.42
C PHE A 635 -3.94 -8.28 -28.49
N ALA A 636 -2.67 -8.34 -28.90
CA ALA A 636 -2.22 -9.29 -29.91
C ALA A 636 -0.74 -9.65 -29.72
N HIS A 637 -0.38 -10.84 -30.19
CA HIS A 637 0.99 -11.33 -30.26
C HIS A 637 1.19 -12.13 -31.57
N GLY A 638 2.39 -12.65 -31.82
CA GLY A 638 2.72 -13.41 -33.04
C GLY A 638 3.60 -12.64 -34.02
N GLY A 639 3.77 -11.33 -33.85
CA GLY A 639 4.54 -10.45 -34.72
C GLY A 639 6.04 -10.38 -34.41
N LEU A 640 6.68 -9.36 -34.98
CA LEU A 640 8.11 -9.08 -34.83
C LEU A 640 8.41 -7.76 -34.09
N ALA A 641 7.40 -7.17 -33.44
CA ALA A 641 7.61 -5.95 -32.69
C ALA A 641 8.53 -6.23 -31.48
N PRO A 642 9.35 -5.26 -31.05
CA PRO A 642 10.22 -5.43 -29.90
C PRO A 642 9.44 -5.76 -28.61
N GLN A 643 8.20 -5.27 -28.47
CA GLN A 643 7.30 -5.64 -27.38
C GLN A 643 6.95 -7.13 -27.34
N GLU A 644 6.99 -7.80 -28.49
CA GLU A 644 6.68 -9.23 -28.64
C GLU A 644 7.95 -10.08 -28.50
N LEU A 645 9.07 -9.62 -29.09
CA LEU A 645 10.30 -10.41 -29.21
C LEU A 645 11.30 -10.22 -28.06
N VAL A 646 11.34 -9.05 -27.42
CA VAL A 646 12.25 -8.81 -26.28
C VAL A 646 11.52 -9.19 -25.00
N THR A 647 11.85 -10.35 -24.45
CA THR A 647 11.19 -10.92 -23.27
C THR A 647 12.14 -10.90 -22.05
N PRO A 648 11.63 -10.90 -20.81
CA PRO A 648 12.45 -10.89 -19.61
C PRO A 648 13.30 -12.16 -19.42
N TYR A 649 14.53 -11.96 -18.94
CA TYR A 649 15.34 -12.97 -18.26
C TYR A 649 15.80 -12.36 -16.95
N PHE A 650 14.91 -12.34 -15.96
CA PHE A 650 15.18 -11.68 -14.69
C PHE A 650 15.52 -12.73 -13.66
N CYS A 651 16.55 -12.48 -12.86
CA CYS A 651 17.00 -13.38 -11.82
C CYS A 651 17.11 -12.63 -10.50
N TRP A 652 16.31 -13.03 -9.52
CA TRP A 652 16.50 -12.62 -8.13
C TRP A 652 17.33 -13.69 -7.44
N GLU A 653 18.50 -13.30 -6.96
CA GLU A 653 19.39 -14.15 -6.17
C GLU A 653 19.35 -13.68 -4.73
N GLN A 654 19.07 -14.60 -3.81
CA GLN A 654 19.09 -14.31 -2.38
C GLN A 654 20.49 -13.82 -2.03
N GLU A 655 20.58 -12.66 -1.37
CA GLU A 655 21.86 -12.22 -0.83
C GLU A 655 22.29 -13.28 0.17
N SER A 656 23.33 -14.04 -0.17
CA SER A 656 23.97 -14.89 0.82
C SER A 656 24.39 -13.96 1.96
N ASP A 657 23.93 -14.20 3.18
CA ASP A 657 24.61 -13.65 4.34
C ASP A 657 26.05 -14.18 4.28
N VAL A 658 26.97 -13.38 3.74
CA VAL A 658 28.41 -13.65 3.68
C VAL A 658 29.05 -13.50 5.07
N MET A 659 28.25 -13.64 6.12
CA MET A 659 28.68 -13.80 7.50
C MET A 659 28.18 -15.17 7.91
N GLY A 660 29.08 -16.16 7.93
CA GLY A 660 28.75 -17.54 8.28
C GLY A 660 27.85 -17.59 9.52
N GLU A 661 26.56 -17.83 9.32
CA GLU A 661 25.63 -18.01 10.41
C GLU A 661 25.69 -19.46 10.88
N LEU A 662 25.59 -19.67 12.19
CA LEU A 662 25.66 -20.98 12.80
C LEU A 662 24.47 -21.86 12.31
N PRO A 663 24.69 -22.98 11.61
CA PRO A 663 23.60 -23.86 11.18
C PRO A 663 23.00 -24.59 12.39
N VAL A 664 21.67 -24.54 12.52
CA VAL A 664 20.91 -25.17 13.62
C VAL A 664 19.85 -26.10 13.03
N THR A 665 19.79 -27.34 13.53
CA THR A 665 18.86 -28.39 13.05
C THR A 665 18.14 -29.08 14.20
N ILE A 666 17.06 -29.81 13.89
CA ILE A 666 16.35 -30.70 14.83
C ILE A 666 17.01 -32.08 14.78
N ALA A 667 17.68 -32.47 15.85
CA ALA A 667 18.56 -33.65 15.88
C ALA A 667 17.81 -34.98 16.07
N ASN A 668 16.62 -34.98 16.67
CA ASN A 668 15.92 -36.18 17.10
C ASN A 668 14.67 -36.52 16.28
N LYS A 669 14.69 -36.23 14.97
CA LYS A 669 13.52 -36.43 14.10
C LYS A 669 12.99 -37.87 14.10
N HIS A 670 13.88 -38.87 14.22
CA HIS A 670 13.48 -40.27 14.29
C HIS A 670 12.61 -40.60 15.50
N ASP A 671 12.87 -39.97 16.64
CA ASP A 671 12.11 -40.18 17.88
C ASP A 671 10.70 -39.55 17.80
N LEU A 672 10.48 -38.64 16.84
CA LEU A 672 9.27 -37.84 16.72
C LEU A 672 8.23 -38.44 15.75
N VAL A 673 8.60 -39.48 15.01
CA VAL A 673 7.70 -40.15 14.04
C VAL A 673 6.60 -40.95 14.74
N SER A 674 6.80 -41.35 16.00
CA SER A 674 5.82 -42.08 16.80
C SER A 674 6.06 -41.84 18.30
N VAL A 675 5.42 -40.81 18.86
CA VAL A 675 5.57 -40.43 20.27
C VAL A 675 4.45 -41.06 21.10
N THR A 676 4.82 -41.78 22.17
CA THR A 676 3.85 -42.35 23.11
C THR A 676 3.58 -41.34 24.24
N GLY A 677 2.31 -40.95 24.45
CA GLY A 677 1.90 -40.00 25.49
C GLY A 677 1.61 -38.58 24.98
N GLU A 678 1.40 -37.63 25.90
CA GLU A 678 1.06 -36.23 25.58
C GLU A 678 2.28 -35.31 25.37
N LEU A 679 3.46 -35.71 25.83
CA LEU A 679 4.68 -34.89 25.84
C LEU A 679 5.67 -35.38 24.77
N TYR A 680 6.32 -34.45 24.08
CA TYR A 680 7.44 -34.73 23.18
C TYR A 680 8.58 -33.72 23.38
N GLN A 681 9.79 -34.15 23.07
CA GLN A 681 10.99 -33.32 23.20
C GLN A 681 11.58 -32.98 21.84
N LEU A 682 11.88 -31.71 21.62
CA LEU A 682 12.65 -31.22 20.47
C LEU A 682 14.08 -30.95 20.90
N LYS A 683 15.03 -31.65 20.27
CA LYS A 683 16.48 -31.46 20.49
C LYS A 683 17.03 -30.66 19.33
N LEU A 684 17.37 -29.40 19.57
CA LEU A 684 18.04 -28.52 18.62
C LEU A 684 19.55 -28.69 18.76
N ARG A 685 20.26 -28.80 17.64
CA ARG A 685 21.72 -28.93 17.61
C ARG A 685 22.30 -27.93 16.62
N ALA A 686 23.30 -27.18 17.07
CA ALA A 686 24.16 -26.38 16.21
C ALA A 686 25.43 -27.15 15.83
N GLU A 687 25.94 -26.95 14.62
CA GLU A 687 27.23 -27.52 14.21
C GLU A 687 28.42 -26.72 14.78
N SER A 688 29.64 -27.15 14.49
CA SER A 688 30.85 -26.43 14.87
C SER A 688 31.00 -25.18 14.01
N GLY A 689 30.90 -24.01 14.66
CA GLY A 689 31.14 -22.72 14.01
C GLY A 689 32.61 -22.50 13.67
N GLU A 690 32.89 -21.65 12.68
CA GLU A 690 34.25 -21.27 12.25
C GLU A 690 35.02 -20.40 13.28
N GLY A 691 34.50 -20.24 14.50
CA GLY A 691 35.13 -19.47 15.58
C GLY A 691 35.10 -17.95 15.36
N ASN A 692 34.31 -17.46 14.40
CA ASN A 692 34.05 -16.04 14.21
C ASN A 692 32.89 -15.57 15.10
N MET A 693 32.76 -14.26 15.30
CA MET A 693 31.76 -13.67 16.20
C MET A 693 30.30 -13.97 15.79
N PHE A 694 30.06 -14.32 14.52
CA PHE A 694 28.74 -14.58 13.93
C PHE A 694 28.34 -16.07 13.96
N THR A 695 29.27 -16.96 14.32
CA THR A 695 29.04 -18.41 14.50
C THR A 695 29.03 -18.85 15.97
N LEU A 696 29.04 -17.90 16.92
CA LEU A 696 29.07 -18.19 18.37
C LEU A 696 27.72 -18.71 18.86
N ASP A 697 26.64 -18.06 18.45
CA ASP A 697 25.28 -18.43 18.79
C ASP A 697 24.29 -17.99 17.70
N ARG A 698 23.15 -18.68 17.63
CA ARG A 698 22.03 -18.31 16.76
C ARG A 698 20.74 -18.28 17.55
N LYS A 699 19.95 -17.23 17.32
CA LYS A 699 18.63 -17.08 17.92
C LYS A 699 17.59 -17.68 16.98
N VAL A 700 16.83 -18.64 17.46
CA VAL A 700 15.82 -19.37 16.69
C VAL A 700 14.47 -19.35 17.42
N MET A 701 13.40 -19.67 16.71
CA MET A 701 12.07 -19.90 17.29
C MET A 701 11.47 -21.18 16.70
N LEU A 702 10.54 -21.79 17.42
CA LEU A 702 9.75 -22.92 16.96
C LEU A 702 8.31 -22.44 16.73
N LEU A 703 7.80 -22.68 15.52
CA LEU A 703 6.41 -22.42 15.15
C LEU A 703 5.70 -23.78 15.01
N PHE A 704 4.54 -23.91 15.65
CA PHE A 704 3.79 -25.17 15.73
C PHE A 704 2.50 -25.04 14.94
N PHE A 705 2.22 -26.02 14.10
CA PHE A 705 1.06 -26.05 13.22
C PHE A 705 0.30 -27.37 13.40
N ALA A 706 -1.03 -27.27 13.48
CA ALA A 706 -1.93 -28.42 13.39
C ALA A 706 -3.03 -28.10 12.38
N ASN A 707 -3.35 -29.04 11.48
CA ASN A 707 -4.32 -28.83 10.40
C ASN A 707 -4.06 -27.56 9.56
N LYS A 708 -2.78 -27.24 9.30
CA LYS A 708 -2.33 -26.05 8.55
C LYS A 708 -2.62 -24.69 9.22
N ALA A 709 -3.12 -24.67 10.46
CA ALA A 709 -3.23 -23.46 11.27
C ALA A 709 -2.11 -23.42 12.32
N GLN A 710 -1.54 -22.24 12.55
CA GLN A 710 -0.55 -22.07 13.61
C GLN A 710 -1.26 -22.18 14.97
N VAL A 711 -0.83 -23.13 15.79
CA VAL A 711 -1.44 -23.42 17.10
C VAL A 711 -0.58 -22.95 18.27
N ASN A 712 0.74 -22.85 18.09
CA ASN A 712 1.65 -22.42 19.14
C ASN A 712 2.92 -21.76 18.56
N LYS A 713 3.66 -21.05 19.39
CA LYS A 713 4.96 -20.43 19.09
C LYS A 713 5.83 -20.42 20.35
N SER A 714 7.09 -20.80 20.22
CA SER A 714 8.04 -20.71 21.33
C SER A 714 8.57 -19.28 21.54
N ASP A 715 9.13 -19.05 22.73
CA ASP A 715 10.07 -17.96 22.95
C ASP A 715 11.29 -18.08 22.03
N VAL A 716 12.07 -17.01 21.96
CA VAL A 716 13.37 -17.02 21.26
C VAL A 716 14.35 -17.91 22.02
N ILE A 717 14.88 -18.90 21.33
CA ILE A 717 15.86 -19.87 21.84
C ILE A 717 17.23 -19.49 21.29
N THR A 718 18.20 -19.24 22.16
CA THR A 718 19.59 -19.07 21.76
C THR A 718 20.28 -20.44 21.74
N VAL A 719 20.82 -20.85 20.60
CA VAL A 719 21.60 -22.08 20.43
C VAL A 719 23.06 -21.69 20.19
N GLN A 720 23.95 -22.10 21.09
CA GLN A 720 25.38 -21.83 20.97
C GLN A 720 26.05 -22.84 20.02
N SER A 721 27.19 -22.45 19.46
CA SER A 721 28.07 -23.31 18.64
C SER A 721 28.42 -24.60 19.36
N ASN A 722 28.35 -25.75 18.67
CA ASN A 722 28.44 -27.10 19.27
C ASN A 722 27.46 -27.37 20.43
N GLY A 723 26.47 -26.49 20.62
CA GLY A 723 25.49 -26.59 21.67
C GLY A 723 24.31 -27.46 21.25
N GLN A 724 23.69 -28.08 22.26
CA GLN A 724 22.43 -28.75 22.12
C GLN A 724 21.42 -28.16 23.11
N VAL A 725 20.24 -27.82 22.63
CA VAL A 725 19.14 -27.31 23.45
C VAL A 725 17.97 -28.28 23.33
N THR A 726 17.43 -28.70 24.47
CA THR A 726 16.23 -29.57 24.50
C THR A 726 15.07 -28.77 25.06
N LYS A 727 13.93 -28.81 24.38
CA LYS A 727 12.67 -28.19 24.81
C LYS A 727 11.56 -29.22 24.74
N GLU A 728 10.70 -29.21 25.75
CA GLU A 728 9.57 -30.14 25.87
C GLU A 728 8.27 -29.38 25.60
N TYR A 729 7.38 -30.03 24.87
CA TYR A 729 6.08 -29.50 24.44
C TYR A 729 5.01 -30.58 24.56
N THR A 730 3.76 -30.15 24.61
CA THR A 730 2.58 -31.01 24.65
C THR A 730 1.88 -31.03 23.29
N PHE A 731 1.15 -32.10 23.02
CA PHE A 731 0.29 -32.21 21.84
C PHE A 731 -0.96 -31.31 21.91
N ASP A 732 -1.33 -30.79 23.09
CA ASP A 732 -2.46 -29.88 23.31
C ASP A 732 -3.79 -30.32 22.64
N GLY A 733 -4.02 -31.63 22.57
CA GLY A 733 -5.23 -32.22 21.96
C GLY A 733 -5.12 -32.54 20.47
N HIS A 734 -3.97 -32.29 19.84
CA HIS A 734 -3.70 -32.64 18.44
C HIS A 734 -3.02 -34.02 18.31
N ASN A 735 -3.40 -34.82 17.31
CA ASN A 735 -2.73 -36.12 17.04
C ASN A 735 -1.44 -35.96 16.22
N GLU A 736 -1.30 -34.83 15.55
CA GLU A 736 -0.19 -34.53 14.65
C GLU A 736 0.11 -33.03 14.73
N ILE A 737 1.39 -32.71 14.91
CA ILE A 737 1.90 -31.33 14.97
C ILE A 737 3.11 -31.21 14.06
N GLU A 738 3.07 -30.28 13.12
CA GLU A 738 4.25 -29.85 12.37
C GLU A 738 4.97 -28.76 13.16
N VAL A 739 6.29 -28.90 13.32
CA VAL A 739 7.13 -27.89 13.96
C VAL A 739 8.16 -27.38 12.98
N GLN A 740 8.16 -26.06 12.77
CA GLN A 740 9.13 -25.35 11.95
C GLN A 740 10.12 -24.61 12.85
N LEU A 741 11.40 -24.86 12.63
CA LEU A 741 12.51 -24.13 13.24
C LEU A 741 12.84 -22.95 12.33
N VAL A 742 12.72 -21.73 12.85
CA VAL A 742 12.96 -20.50 12.09
C VAL A 742 14.00 -19.63 12.78
N ASP A 743 14.72 -18.82 12.01
CA ASP A 743 15.58 -17.77 12.54
C ASP A 743 14.73 -16.71 13.26
N ALA A 744 15.15 -16.30 14.46
CA ALA A 744 14.40 -15.35 15.26
C ALA A 744 14.38 -13.95 14.66
N MET A 745 15.41 -13.58 13.90
CA MET A 745 15.56 -12.27 13.26
C MET A 745 15.04 -12.29 11.82
N THR A 746 15.59 -13.15 10.96
CA THR A 746 15.27 -13.15 9.51
C THR A 746 13.95 -13.85 9.19
N LYS A 747 13.42 -14.65 10.13
CA LYS A 747 12.26 -15.54 9.94
C LYS A 747 12.48 -16.64 8.91
N GLN A 748 13.70 -16.79 8.39
CA GLN A 748 14.06 -17.88 7.48
C GLN A 748 13.83 -19.23 8.17
N GLN A 749 13.19 -20.18 7.49
CA GLN A 749 13.05 -21.53 8.00
C GLN A 749 14.39 -22.28 7.89
N LEU A 750 14.89 -22.74 9.03
CA LEU A 750 16.16 -23.46 9.16
C LEU A 750 15.96 -24.98 9.08
N ASP A 751 14.88 -25.48 9.69
CA ASP A 751 14.57 -26.90 9.69
C ASP A 751 13.08 -27.16 9.99
N ARG A 752 12.59 -28.38 9.79
CA ARG A 752 11.25 -28.79 10.20
C ARG A 752 11.15 -30.27 10.57
N VAL A 753 10.12 -30.61 11.32
CA VAL A 753 9.74 -31.99 11.65
C VAL A 753 8.23 -32.14 11.83
N LEU A 754 7.70 -33.29 11.44
CA LEU A 754 6.31 -33.69 11.67
C LEU A 754 6.28 -34.68 12.84
N ILE A 755 5.49 -34.37 13.85
CA ILE A 755 5.44 -35.11 15.11
C ILE A 755 4.09 -35.81 15.20
N LYS A 756 4.10 -37.13 15.33
CA LYS A 756 2.87 -37.94 15.37
C LYS A 756 2.71 -38.61 16.72
N LYS A 757 1.53 -38.46 17.30
CA LYS A 757 1.14 -39.12 18.54
C LYS A 757 0.71 -40.55 18.25
N ASN A 758 1.28 -41.51 18.97
CA ASN A 758 0.81 -42.88 18.98
C ASN A 758 -0.31 -43.03 20.03
N ASN A 759 -1.48 -43.48 19.59
CA ASN A 759 -2.65 -43.75 20.44
C ASN A 759 -2.82 -45.25 20.76
N ASP A 760 -1.81 -46.08 20.49
CA ASP A 760 -1.82 -47.48 20.88
C ASP A 760 -1.99 -47.60 22.41
N ARG A 761 -3.02 -48.35 22.84
CA ARG A 761 -3.30 -48.60 24.26
C ARG A 761 -2.06 -49.21 24.91
N ASP A 762 -1.61 -48.57 25.98
CA ASP A 762 -0.73 -49.14 26.98
C ASP A 762 -1.28 -50.51 27.41
N LEU A 763 -0.70 -51.59 26.88
CA LEU A 763 -0.97 -52.98 27.28
C LEU A 763 -0.10 -53.38 28.49
N GLY A 764 0.28 -52.41 29.33
CA GLY A 764 0.92 -52.62 30.63
C GLY A 764 -0.05 -53.20 31.66
N GLY A 765 -0.43 -54.47 31.50
CA GLY A 765 -1.31 -55.16 32.43
C GLY A 765 -1.80 -56.53 31.98
N LEU A 766 -0.95 -57.33 31.33
CA LEU A 766 -1.12 -58.78 31.16
C LEU A 766 0.27 -59.37 30.83
N PHE A 767 1.09 -59.60 31.86
CA PHE A 767 1.91 -60.80 32.11
C PHE A 767 2.64 -60.65 33.44
#